data_AF-A0A7V3WL74-F1
#
_entry.id   AF-A0A7V3WL74-F1
#
_cell.length_a   1.000
_cell.length_b   1.000
_cell.length_c   1.000
_cell.angle_alpha   90.00
_cell.angle_beta   90.00
_cell.angle_gamma   90.00
#
_symmetry.space_group_name_H-M   'P 1'
#
loop_
_entity.id
_entity.type
_entity.pdbx_description
1 polymer ?
#
loop_
_entity_poly.entity_id
_entity_poly.type
_entity_poly.pdbx_seq_one_letter_code
_entity_poly.pdbx_strand_id
1 'polypeptide(L)'
;MYSFKKRIRQLGCMVIVTAMMAVLAFPAVVAGAPADINGWKNEDIGSVGKKAEIKYDDGKFTIKASGSDIWMTEDGFNFTYKTLSGDGEITAKIEYFDYADPWTKVGLMMREDNSAGSRFADLIMAPPGTLMQCRKAVGMNAESMGGYDIEPDDPYWLKLVRKGNKFSGYNSPDGEGWRLVHEFEMDMKKELIVGLAFTAHDNTSTATAIFSNASIKQGVSDVKIAGKINNGGAAPSTEKPPVINPVKAKTPLKYSRSWVGNSAGATKEKWMQNYVEQMVVIPDGTVYTTSGWDEAGRRWGIYKDGDIIGNKDMKVNGRAVKDKNGYVWEISGTKIVKVKMSKDDLVKWSFEGSPYALKSQARIGVNRVEYSSARRESTGVSINDAGVPTGLAIANDGKLMVADNGPRQQILFYDITKNPPKLVSTFGQKGGITSGTPGVMHPTKFFTLSGTGMDSKGNIYVSMSADGIGSCLRKLTPSGNLIWEHYSPLFVDQCDFDPTTDGKDIYGAEEHFVMDYSKTKAGSEFKWHAFTLDPIKYPHDPRIYLSGGQQHGVTSPWISYINGKKFMYLSGMFNGFLAIYRFDGEIAVPSAFIAPSKVGRVNGKEQWAPNQPRKGRWLWRDLNGDGDQQDNEFYGADGKNDRAINGWDVDSKGNIWIAYAYGKIEKYECQGLDKIGNPIYTRENVVSYSVPKEANFHQLRRAEYIAEADTMYLGGYSYKNYEYDGGGSIGSEIIRFDNWSKKPEMHKGFPILIPNTSQGKYYTSVHGQSMSVSGKRIFVTYANLAPDGSKVGVNFAYNAETGEFLGQFNPGPEVGGADNAGWVDIPYGQKSFMRANGEYLVLVEEDWKGKNFLYRMPSNDGKK
;
A
#
# COMPACT_ATOMS: atom_id res chain seq x y z
N MET A 1 24.43 -36.38 41.55
CA MET A 1 25.68 -36.93 40.97
C MET A 1 25.99 -36.14 39.70
N TYR A 2 27.22 -35.59 39.57
CA TYR A 2 27.86 -34.99 38.36
C TYR A 2 27.06 -33.97 37.49
N SER A 3 27.57 -32.84 36.97
CA SER A 3 28.79 -32.01 37.17
C SER A 3 28.61 -30.76 36.26
N PHE A 4 29.01 -29.50 36.52
CA PHE A 4 29.54 -28.79 37.69
C PHE A 4 29.19 -27.27 37.57
N LYS A 5 29.73 -26.38 38.42
CA LYS A 5 29.68 -24.90 38.24
C LYS A 5 30.91 -24.22 38.88
N LYS A 6 31.28 -23.02 38.39
CA LYS A 6 32.23 -22.02 38.97
C LYS A 6 33.74 -22.35 39.05
N ARG A 7 34.57 -21.35 38.74
CA ARG A 7 35.39 -20.64 39.76
C ARG A 7 35.85 -19.24 39.34
N ILE A 8 36.07 -18.40 40.36
CA ILE A 8 36.68 -17.06 40.34
C ILE A 8 37.81 -17.07 41.38
N ARG A 9 38.94 -16.42 41.08
CA ARG A 9 39.88 -15.75 42.02
C ARG A 9 41.08 -15.22 41.18
N GLN A 10 41.84 -14.18 41.51
CA GLN A 10 41.69 -12.90 42.24
C GLN A 10 43.13 -12.32 42.32
N LEU A 11 43.31 -11.00 42.13
CA LEU A 11 44.56 -10.24 42.33
C LEU A 11 45.79 -10.64 41.47
N GLY A 12 46.67 -9.68 41.22
CA GLY A 12 47.92 -9.88 40.48
C GLY A 12 49.01 -8.92 40.94
N CYS A 13 50.19 -9.02 40.31
CA CYS A 13 51.18 -7.95 40.26
C CYS A 13 52.23 -8.23 39.16
N MET A 14 52.67 -7.17 38.47
CA MET A 14 53.95 -6.97 37.73
C MET A 14 54.63 -8.14 36.99
N VAL A 15 54.93 -7.93 35.71
CA VAL A 15 56.29 -7.62 35.21
C VAL A 15 56.22 -7.10 33.76
N ILE A 16 57.14 -6.18 33.44
CA ILE A 16 57.30 -5.47 32.15
C ILE A 16 57.99 -6.36 31.11
N VAL A 17 57.52 -6.39 29.85
CA VAL A 17 58.38 -6.42 28.64
C VAL A 17 57.67 -5.70 27.48
N THR A 18 58.40 -4.83 26.79
CA THR A 18 57.95 -4.04 25.62
C THR A 18 58.39 -4.69 24.30
N ALA A 19 57.68 -4.40 23.21
CA ALA A 19 58.14 -4.46 21.80
C ALA A 19 58.46 -5.85 21.17
N MET A 20 57.54 -6.33 20.33
CA MET A 20 57.70 -6.45 18.86
C MET A 20 56.51 -7.22 18.28
N MET A 21 55.65 -6.57 17.50
CA MET A 21 54.72 -7.24 16.58
C MET A 21 55.15 -6.97 15.15
N ALA A 22 55.30 -8.04 14.37
CA ALA A 22 55.63 -7.97 12.96
C ALA A 22 54.45 -7.39 12.16
N VAL A 23 54.77 -6.47 11.24
CA VAL A 23 53.82 -6.02 10.23
C VAL A 23 53.67 -7.14 9.20
N LEU A 24 52.54 -7.85 9.24
CA LEU A 24 52.10 -8.67 8.11
C LEU A 24 51.56 -7.73 7.03
N ALA A 25 52.39 -7.44 6.04
CA ALA A 25 51.96 -6.73 4.85
C ALA A 25 51.01 -7.64 4.04
N PHE A 26 49.74 -7.23 3.91
CA PHE A 26 48.90 -7.75 2.85
C PHE A 26 49.47 -7.30 1.50
N PRO A 27 49.55 -8.18 0.47
CA PRO A 27 49.92 -7.75 -0.86
C PRO A 27 48.87 -6.76 -1.35
N ALA A 28 49.31 -5.60 -1.84
CA ALA A 28 48.42 -4.67 -2.51
C ALA A 28 47.78 -5.38 -3.71
N VAL A 29 46.45 -5.43 -3.74
CA VAL A 29 45.73 -5.75 -4.97
C VAL A 29 46.05 -4.63 -5.95
N VAL A 30 46.84 -4.94 -6.98
CA VAL A 30 47.06 -4.04 -8.10
C VAL A 30 45.70 -3.87 -8.78
N ALA A 31 45.11 -2.68 -8.61
CA ALA A 31 43.95 -2.29 -9.41
C ALA A 31 44.33 -2.43 -10.89
N GLY A 32 43.55 -3.20 -11.64
CA GLY A 32 43.75 -3.31 -13.07
C GLY A 32 43.66 -1.92 -13.69
N ALA A 33 44.57 -1.58 -14.60
CA ALA A 33 44.55 -0.27 -15.24
C ALA A 33 43.16 -0.03 -15.87
N PRO A 34 42.58 1.18 -15.71
CA PRO A 34 41.24 1.46 -16.22
C PRO A 34 41.22 1.23 -17.73
N ALA A 35 40.17 0.56 -18.21
CA ALA A 35 40.07 0.18 -19.61
C ALA A 35 39.91 1.44 -20.48
N ASP A 36 40.73 1.57 -21.52
CA ASP A 36 40.53 2.61 -22.52
C ASP A 36 39.39 2.19 -23.46
N ILE A 37 38.35 3.03 -23.53
CA ILE A 37 37.18 2.86 -24.37
C ILE A 37 36.97 4.15 -25.17
N ASN A 38 37.41 4.14 -26.43
CA ASN A 38 37.38 5.30 -27.32
C ASN A 38 38.07 6.55 -26.73
N GLY A 39 39.23 6.37 -26.08
CA GLY A 39 39.99 7.44 -25.44
C GLY A 39 39.35 8.01 -24.16
N TRP A 40 38.38 7.30 -23.57
CA TRP A 40 37.89 7.50 -22.21
C TRP A 40 38.41 6.36 -21.32
N LYS A 41 38.66 6.64 -20.05
CA LYS A 41 38.98 5.61 -19.05
C LYS A 41 37.69 5.09 -18.44
N ASN A 42 37.54 3.78 -18.28
CA ASN A 42 36.41 3.18 -17.57
C ASN A 42 36.88 2.35 -16.36
N GLU A 43 36.27 2.60 -15.20
CA GLU A 43 36.53 1.86 -13.95
C GLU A 43 35.25 1.77 -13.09
N ASP A 44 35.16 0.72 -12.28
CA ASP A 44 34.15 0.62 -11.22
C ASP A 44 34.73 1.25 -9.94
N ILE A 45 34.10 2.33 -9.47
CA ILE A 45 34.49 3.04 -8.26
C ILE A 45 33.91 2.31 -7.05
N GLY A 46 34.78 2.01 -6.08
CA GLY A 46 34.42 1.37 -4.82
C GLY A 46 34.03 -0.10 -4.94
N SER A 47 33.18 -0.57 -4.02
CA SER A 47 32.84 -1.99 -3.86
C SER A 47 31.57 -2.37 -4.63
N VAL A 48 31.73 -2.70 -5.91
CA VAL A 48 30.64 -3.21 -6.76
C VAL A 48 30.52 -4.74 -6.68
N GLY A 49 29.30 -5.26 -6.53
CA GLY A 49 29.03 -6.70 -6.40
C GLY A 49 28.98 -7.46 -7.73
N LYS A 50 28.79 -6.75 -8.84
CA LYS A 50 28.97 -7.24 -10.22
C LYS A 50 29.75 -6.19 -11.04
N LYS A 51 30.88 -6.59 -11.61
CA LYS A 51 31.70 -5.73 -12.46
C LYS A 51 30.90 -5.21 -13.66
N ALA A 52 31.15 -3.97 -14.06
CA ALA A 52 30.44 -3.37 -15.19
C ALA A 52 30.89 -3.97 -16.53
N GLU A 53 29.93 -4.13 -17.43
CA GLU A 53 30.13 -4.39 -18.85
C GLU A 53 29.95 -3.06 -19.60
N ILE A 54 30.96 -2.62 -20.36
CA ILE A 54 30.87 -1.41 -21.19
C ILE A 54 31.16 -1.75 -22.65
N LYS A 55 30.39 -1.12 -23.55
CA LYS A 55 30.57 -1.19 -25.00
C LYS A 55 30.50 0.21 -25.60
N TYR A 56 31.37 0.49 -26.57
CA TYR A 56 31.25 1.67 -27.43
C TYR A 56 31.08 1.25 -28.88
N ASP A 57 29.93 1.56 -29.47
CA ASP A 57 29.61 1.37 -30.89
C ASP A 57 28.63 2.45 -31.37
N ASP A 58 28.64 2.74 -32.68
CA ASP A 58 27.72 3.71 -33.32
C ASP A 58 27.60 5.09 -32.61
N GLY A 59 28.69 5.58 -32.02
CA GLY A 59 28.70 6.85 -31.27
C GLY A 59 28.09 6.80 -29.87
N LYS A 60 27.81 5.60 -29.34
CA LYS A 60 27.11 5.37 -28.08
C LYS A 60 27.94 4.55 -27.09
N PHE A 61 27.86 4.90 -25.81
CA PHE A 61 28.30 4.07 -24.70
C PHE A 61 27.09 3.29 -24.16
N THR A 62 27.13 1.96 -24.24
CA THR A 62 26.20 1.10 -23.50
C THR A 62 26.92 0.62 -22.25
N ILE A 63 26.41 0.99 -21.08
CA ILE A 63 26.98 0.65 -19.77
C ILE A 63 25.98 -0.20 -19.01
N LYS A 64 26.39 -1.38 -18.57
CA LYS A 64 25.61 -2.27 -17.71
C LYS A 64 26.40 -2.50 -16.43
N ALA A 65 25.91 -1.96 -15.32
CA ALA A 65 26.66 -1.88 -14.07
C ALA A 65 25.78 -2.27 -12.87
N SER A 66 26.44 -2.68 -11.78
CA SER A 66 25.85 -2.73 -10.43
C SER A 66 26.38 -1.56 -9.61
N GLY A 67 25.94 -1.44 -8.36
CA GLY A 67 26.52 -0.51 -7.42
C GLY A 67 25.64 -0.31 -6.20
N SER A 68 26.23 0.07 -5.07
CA SER A 68 25.50 0.34 -3.83
C SER A 68 24.75 1.66 -3.89
N ASP A 69 25.47 2.78 -4.10
CA ASP A 69 24.92 4.13 -4.28
C ASP A 69 26.07 5.10 -4.65
N ILE A 70 25.71 6.31 -5.09
CA ILE A 70 26.53 7.52 -5.04
C ILE A 70 25.95 8.45 -3.95
N TRP A 71 26.26 8.21 -2.66
CA TRP A 71 25.69 9.01 -1.56
C TRP A 71 26.42 8.94 -0.22
N MET A 72 26.46 7.76 0.41
CA MET A 72 27.09 7.55 1.73
C MET A 72 28.61 7.81 1.65
N THR A 73 29.34 7.67 2.76
CA THR A 73 30.79 7.98 2.85
C THR A 73 31.68 7.31 1.80
N GLU A 74 31.21 6.23 1.15
CA GLU A 74 31.86 5.55 0.04
C GLU A 74 30.85 5.32 -1.11
N ASP A 75 31.28 5.64 -2.33
CA ASP A 75 30.51 5.41 -3.56
C ASP A 75 30.73 3.99 -4.13
N GLY A 76 29.69 3.43 -4.75
CA GLY A 76 29.71 2.18 -5.50
C GLY A 76 28.97 2.35 -6.83
N PHE A 77 29.72 2.56 -7.92
CA PHE A 77 29.18 2.87 -9.25
C PHE A 77 30.19 2.62 -10.38
N ASN A 78 29.76 2.65 -11.64
CA ASN A 78 30.64 2.66 -12.80
C ASN A 78 30.90 4.10 -13.30
N PHE A 79 32.15 4.41 -13.66
CA PHE A 79 32.55 5.73 -14.15
C PHE A 79 33.37 5.64 -15.44
N THR A 80 32.91 6.33 -16.50
CA THR A 80 33.61 6.48 -17.79
C THR A 80 34.03 7.94 -17.99
N TYR A 81 35.33 8.23 -17.92
CA TYR A 81 35.84 9.58 -17.64
C TYR A 81 37.12 9.97 -18.40
N LYS A 82 37.43 11.28 -18.37
CA LYS A 82 38.74 11.86 -18.75
C LYS A 82 39.19 12.88 -17.69
N THR A 83 40.42 13.37 -17.79
CA THR A 83 40.93 14.47 -16.95
C THR A 83 40.46 15.82 -17.48
N LEU A 84 40.14 16.76 -16.59
CA LEU A 84 39.84 18.17 -16.86
C LEU A 84 40.65 19.06 -15.91
N SER A 85 41.26 20.15 -16.41
CA SER A 85 42.08 21.05 -15.59
C SER A 85 41.51 22.47 -15.57
N GLY A 86 40.91 22.87 -14.45
CA GLY A 86 40.22 24.15 -14.29
C GLY A 86 38.82 24.14 -14.90
N ASP A 87 38.44 25.26 -15.51
CA ASP A 87 37.11 25.52 -16.06
C ASP A 87 36.79 24.66 -17.29
N GLY A 88 35.54 24.20 -17.43
CA GLY A 88 35.10 23.40 -18.56
C GLY A 88 33.66 22.91 -18.45
N GLU A 89 33.18 22.23 -19.49
CA GLU A 89 31.86 21.60 -19.52
C GLU A 89 31.95 20.14 -20.00
N ILE A 90 31.06 19.30 -19.50
CA ILE A 90 30.70 18.00 -20.09
C ILE A 90 29.25 18.04 -20.54
N THR A 91 28.95 17.42 -21.67
CA THR A 91 27.60 17.25 -22.23
C THR A 91 27.43 15.81 -22.69
N ALA A 92 26.27 15.21 -22.48
CA ALA A 92 25.89 13.93 -23.10
C ALA A 92 24.37 13.86 -23.28
N LYS A 93 23.93 13.02 -24.20
CA LYS A 93 22.53 12.61 -24.36
C LYS A 93 22.36 11.23 -23.72
N ILE A 94 21.40 11.09 -22.83
CA ILE A 94 20.95 9.80 -22.30
C ILE A 94 19.87 9.31 -23.26
N GLU A 95 20.15 8.21 -23.95
CA GLU A 95 19.26 7.65 -24.97
C GLU A 95 18.21 6.70 -24.37
N TYR A 96 18.57 6.08 -23.24
CA TYR A 96 17.77 5.08 -22.51
C TYR A 96 18.44 4.74 -21.19
N PHE A 97 17.66 4.46 -20.14
CA PHE A 97 18.08 3.60 -19.04
C PHE A 97 16.95 2.76 -18.42
N ASP A 98 17.31 1.60 -17.87
CA ASP A 98 16.44 0.82 -16.98
C ASP A 98 16.86 0.93 -15.51
N TYR A 99 16.04 0.35 -14.64
CA TYR A 99 16.11 0.48 -13.20
C TYR A 99 16.27 -0.91 -12.59
N ALA A 100 17.24 -1.04 -11.67
CA ALA A 100 17.24 -2.12 -10.70
C ALA A 100 16.48 -1.71 -9.42
N ASP A 101 16.49 -0.41 -9.09
CA ASP A 101 15.93 0.19 -7.88
C ASP A 101 15.45 1.63 -8.20
N PRO A 102 14.46 2.22 -7.49
CA PRO A 102 14.01 3.60 -7.74
C PRO A 102 15.11 4.67 -7.69
N TRP A 103 16.24 4.42 -7.03
CA TRP A 103 17.41 5.29 -7.01
C TRP A 103 18.54 4.83 -7.95
N THR A 104 18.27 4.03 -8.99
CA THR A 104 19.20 3.90 -10.12
C THR A 104 19.56 5.29 -10.67
N LYS A 105 20.84 5.67 -10.65
CA LYS A 105 21.33 7.00 -11.05
C LYS A 105 22.10 6.91 -12.37
N VAL A 106 21.75 7.76 -13.33
CA VAL A 106 22.44 7.91 -14.62
C VAL A 106 22.79 9.39 -14.84
N GLY A 107 24.02 9.75 -15.17
CA GLY A 107 24.36 11.17 -15.24
C GLY A 107 25.79 11.55 -15.61
N LEU A 108 26.12 12.80 -15.31
CA LEU A 108 27.41 13.44 -15.53
C LEU A 108 28.03 13.80 -14.18
N MET A 109 29.32 13.51 -13.97
CA MET A 109 30.02 13.82 -12.72
C MET A 109 31.38 14.47 -13.00
N MET A 110 31.72 15.45 -12.16
CA MET A 110 33.08 15.99 -11.97
C MET A 110 33.55 15.61 -10.56
N ARG A 111 34.68 14.92 -10.45
CA ARG A 111 35.20 14.31 -9.21
C ARG A 111 36.70 14.55 -9.08
N GLU A 112 37.25 14.57 -7.87
CA GLU A 112 38.68 14.84 -7.68
C GLU A 112 39.60 13.66 -8.05
N ASP A 113 39.18 12.42 -7.76
CA ASP A 113 39.93 11.19 -8.02
C ASP A 113 39.04 9.94 -7.91
N ASN A 114 39.57 8.77 -8.30
CA ASN A 114 38.85 7.49 -8.29
C ASN A 114 38.63 6.89 -6.89
N SER A 115 39.00 7.58 -5.79
CA SER A 115 38.76 7.04 -4.45
C SER A 115 37.25 7.00 -4.15
N ALA A 116 36.78 5.97 -3.44
CA ALA A 116 35.35 5.79 -3.17
C ALA A 116 34.72 6.95 -2.37
N GLY A 117 35.49 7.61 -1.49
CA GLY A 117 35.04 8.77 -0.71
C GLY A 117 35.38 10.15 -1.31
N SER A 118 35.82 10.22 -2.58
CA SER A 118 36.29 11.48 -3.19
C SER A 118 35.22 12.58 -3.25
N ARG A 119 35.66 13.84 -3.25
CA ARG A 119 34.78 14.99 -3.50
C ARG A 119 34.29 14.98 -4.95
N PHE A 120 33.02 15.31 -5.14
CA PHE A 120 32.41 15.43 -6.46
C PHE A 120 31.30 16.48 -6.50
N ALA A 121 31.00 16.92 -7.71
CA ALA A 121 29.76 17.57 -8.12
C ALA A 121 29.18 16.77 -9.29
N ASP A 122 27.88 16.45 -9.25
CA ASP A 122 27.23 15.72 -10.33
C ASP A 122 25.91 16.37 -10.78
N LEU A 123 25.41 15.84 -11.89
CA LEU A 123 24.10 16.09 -12.46
C LEU A 123 23.57 14.74 -12.91
N ILE A 124 22.61 14.19 -12.17
CA ILE A 124 22.04 12.87 -12.37
C ILE A 124 20.57 12.95 -12.76
N MET A 125 20.09 11.96 -13.52
CA MET A 125 18.69 11.58 -13.59
C MET A 125 18.46 10.36 -12.71
N ALA A 126 17.52 10.49 -11.78
CA ALA A 126 16.95 9.44 -10.94
C ALA A 126 15.63 10.00 -10.34
N PRO A 127 14.56 9.21 -10.20
CA PRO A 127 13.31 9.61 -9.55
C PRO A 127 13.58 10.47 -8.29
N PRO A 128 13.12 11.74 -8.24
CA PRO A 128 12.02 12.31 -9.03
C PRO A 128 12.38 12.96 -10.39
N GLY A 129 13.66 12.98 -10.80
CA GLY A 129 14.05 13.43 -12.14
C GLY A 129 15.50 13.88 -12.26
N THR A 130 15.75 15.01 -12.94
CA THR A 130 17.12 15.56 -12.99
C THR A 130 17.40 16.32 -11.70
N LEU A 131 18.56 16.13 -11.07
CA LEU A 131 19.01 16.90 -9.90
C LEU A 131 20.54 16.96 -9.80
N MET A 132 21.05 17.87 -8.97
CA MET A 132 22.49 17.95 -8.65
C MET A 132 22.80 17.42 -7.25
N GLN A 133 23.81 16.57 -7.12
CA GLN A 133 24.38 16.14 -5.84
C GLN A 133 25.83 16.61 -5.73
N CYS A 134 26.34 16.69 -4.50
CA CYS A 134 27.76 16.92 -4.27
C CYS A 134 28.27 16.23 -3.00
N ARG A 135 29.58 16.01 -2.94
CA ARG A 135 30.29 15.63 -1.70
C ARG A 135 31.30 16.71 -1.35
N LYS A 136 30.97 17.56 -0.37
CA LYS A 136 31.78 18.73 0.03
C LYS A 136 33.17 18.39 0.60
N ALA A 137 33.33 17.24 1.27
CA ALA A 137 34.60 16.81 1.84
C ALA A 137 34.82 15.30 1.69
N VAL A 138 36.08 14.87 1.62
CA VAL A 138 36.45 13.46 1.45
C VAL A 138 35.90 12.63 2.61
N GLY A 139 35.16 11.56 2.30
CA GLY A 139 34.59 10.64 3.28
C GLY A 139 33.42 11.18 4.12
N MET A 140 32.94 12.41 3.91
CA MET A 140 31.62 12.84 4.40
C MET A 140 30.52 12.24 3.51
N ASN A 141 29.28 12.12 4.01
CA ASN A 141 28.12 11.86 3.15
C ASN A 141 27.97 12.96 2.08
N ALA A 142 27.42 12.58 0.93
CA ALA A 142 26.96 13.50 -0.09
C ALA A 142 25.65 14.16 0.33
N GLU A 143 25.30 15.22 -0.40
CA GLU A 143 24.12 16.05 -0.19
C GLU A 143 23.47 16.37 -1.55
N SER A 144 22.15 16.51 -1.55
CA SER A 144 21.42 17.03 -2.71
C SER A 144 21.47 18.55 -2.67
N MET A 145 21.95 19.17 -3.74
CA MET A 145 21.92 20.63 -3.92
C MET A 145 20.55 21.09 -4.43
N GLY A 146 19.73 20.17 -4.91
CA GLY A 146 18.39 20.41 -5.42
C GLY A 146 18.34 20.51 -6.94
N GLY A 147 17.43 21.34 -7.43
CA GLY A 147 17.10 21.43 -8.85
C GLY A 147 16.29 20.24 -9.37
N TYR A 148 15.36 19.70 -8.57
CA TYR A 148 14.47 18.61 -8.98
C TYR A 148 13.58 19.01 -10.16
N ASP A 149 14.12 18.87 -11.37
CA ASP A 149 13.38 18.94 -12.62
C ASP A 149 12.74 17.59 -12.91
N ILE A 150 11.55 17.62 -13.52
CA ILE A 150 10.80 16.45 -14.01
C ILE A 150 11.74 15.42 -14.65
N GLU A 151 11.59 14.13 -14.30
CA GLU A 151 12.21 13.03 -15.07
C GLU A 151 11.74 13.16 -16.53
N PRO A 152 12.63 13.51 -17.46
CA PRO A 152 12.24 13.69 -18.85
C PRO A 152 12.06 12.33 -19.52
N ASP A 153 11.13 12.25 -20.48
CA ASP A 153 11.05 11.06 -21.34
C ASP A 153 12.38 10.87 -22.07
N ASP A 154 12.99 9.68 -21.95
CA ASP A 154 14.15 9.29 -22.75
C ASP A 154 13.80 9.37 -24.26
N PRO A 155 14.64 9.99 -25.10
CA PRO A 155 16.02 10.41 -24.81
C PRO A 155 16.14 11.89 -24.43
N TYR A 156 17.05 12.23 -23.51
CA TYR A 156 17.25 13.60 -23.02
C TYR A 156 18.71 14.01 -22.86
N TRP A 157 19.01 15.32 -22.87
CA TRP A 157 20.37 15.83 -22.74
C TRP A 157 20.67 16.39 -21.36
N LEU A 158 21.90 16.15 -20.89
CA LEU A 158 22.49 16.75 -19.70
C LEU A 158 23.76 17.53 -20.06
N LYS A 159 24.05 18.58 -19.28
CA LYS A 159 25.30 19.33 -19.32
C LYS A 159 25.70 19.79 -17.92
N LEU A 160 26.95 19.52 -17.53
CA LEU A 160 27.53 19.97 -16.27
C LEU A 160 28.70 20.91 -16.57
N VAL A 161 28.67 22.11 -15.99
CA VAL A 161 29.62 23.21 -16.25
C VAL A 161 30.34 23.58 -14.96
N ARG A 162 31.67 23.75 -15.01
CA ARG A 162 32.50 24.32 -13.94
C ARG A 162 33.11 25.65 -14.37
N LYS A 163 32.95 26.68 -13.54
CA LYS A 163 33.62 27.99 -13.67
C LYS A 163 34.19 28.40 -12.31
N GLY A 164 35.51 28.28 -12.13
CA GLY A 164 36.17 28.39 -10.83
C GLY A 164 35.68 27.33 -9.84
N ASN A 165 35.07 27.77 -8.74
CA ASN A 165 34.42 26.91 -7.74
C ASN A 165 32.91 26.73 -7.98
N LYS A 166 32.34 27.39 -8.99
CA LYS A 166 30.90 27.30 -9.30
C LYS A 166 30.62 26.14 -10.24
N PHE A 167 29.66 25.31 -9.88
CA PHE A 167 29.14 24.21 -10.67
C PHE A 167 27.69 24.50 -11.04
N SER A 168 27.35 24.38 -12.33
CA SER A 168 26.00 24.61 -12.85
C SER A 168 25.58 23.41 -13.70
N GLY A 169 24.44 22.81 -13.35
CA GLY A 169 23.83 21.71 -14.08
C GLY A 169 22.72 22.21 -14.99
N TYR A 170 22.67 21.69 -16.21
CA TYR A 170 21.67 22.05 -17.22
C TYR A 170 21.12 20.80 -17.89
N ASN A 171 19.86 20.85 -18.31
CA ASN A 171 19.21 19.79 -19.07
C ASN A 171 18.52 20.36 -20.33
N SER A 172 18.19 19.49 -21.28
CA SER A 172 17.62 19.91 -22.57
C SER A 172 16.91 18.76 -23.32
N PRO A 173 15.75 19.01 -23.96
CA PRO A 173 15.10 18.02 -24.82
C PRO A 173 15.78 17.84 -26.18
N ASP A 174 16.47 18.87 -26.69
CA ASP A 174 16.99 18.93 -28.06
C ASP A 174 18.52 19.01 -28.15
N GLY A 175 19.20 19.46 -27.08
CA GLY A 175 20.64 19.70 -27.04
C GLY A 175 21.04 21.12 -27.45
N GLU A 176 20.09 21.95 -27.87
CA GLU A 176 20.27 23.34 -28.31
C GLU A 176 19.77 24.32 -27.24
N GLY A 177 18.55 24.13 -26.74
CA GLY A 177 17.91 24.92 -25.70
C GLY A 177 18.20 24.36 -24.30
N TRP A 178 19.10 25.01 -23.56
CA TRP A 178 19.55 24.55 -22.24
C TRP A 178 18.82 25.25 -21.09
N ARG A 179 18.14 24.47 -20.25
CA ARG A 179 17.52 24.91 -18.99
C ARG A 179 18.49 24.71 -17.83
N LEU A 180 18.59 25.68 -16.92
CA LEU A 180 19.34 25.53 -15.67
C LEU A 180 18.54 24.66 -14.69
N VAL A 181 19.16 23.59 -14.22
CA VAL A 181 18.63 22.65 -13.21
C VAL A 181 18.95 23.19 -11.82
N HIS A 182 20.23 23.39 -11.53
CA HIS A 182 20.70 24.06 -10.31
C HIS A 182 22.11 24.65 -10.52
N GLU A 183 22.55 25.49 -9.58
CA GLU A 183 23.93 25.93 -9.49
C GLU A 183 24.36 26.16 -8.04
N PHE A 184 25.59 25.78 -7.71
CA PHE A 184 26.16 25.93 -6.38
C PHE A 184 27.68 26.13 -6.43
N GLU A 185 28.28 26.47 -5.29
CA GLU A 185 29.74 26.64 -5.17
C GLU A 185 30.33 25.61 -4.20
N MET A 186 31.46 25.01 -4.59
CA MET A 186 32.26 24.14 -3.73
C MET A 186 33.76 24.24 -4.08
N ASP A 187 34.62 24.13 -3.07
CA ASP A 187 36.07 24.04 -3.29
C ASP A 187 36.47 22.67 -3.85
N MET A 188 37.08 22.69 -5.04
CA MET A 188 37.53 21.52 -5.79
C MET A 188 38.94 21.76 -6.36
N LYS A 189 39.80 20.73 -6.36
CA LYS A 189 41.14 20.74 -6.99
C LYS A 189 41.07 21.32 -8.41
N LYS A 190 42.17 21.94 -8.86
CA LYS A 190 42.28 22.43 -10.24
C LYS A 190 42.13 21.26 -11.23
N GLU A 191 42.86 20.18 -11.00
CA GLU A 191 42.75 18.96 -11.80
C GLU A 191 41.66 18.05 -11.22
N LEU A 192 40.76 17.61 -12.09
CA LEU A 192 39.62 16.72 -11.81
C LEU A 192 39.54 15.61 -12.86
N ILE A 193 38.73 14.61 -12.57
CA ILE A 193 38.18 13.68 -13.55
C ILE A 193 36.72 14.04 -13.83
N VAL A 194 36.30 13.94 -15.08
CA VAL A 194 34.95 14.28 -15.55
C VAL A 194 34.42 13.20 -16.49
N GLY A 195 33.17 12.78 -16.31
CA GLY A 195 32.68 11.57 -16.97
C GLY A 195 31.20 11.27 -16.85
N LEU A 196 30.82 10.18 -17.49
CA LEU A 196 29.53 9.52 -17.40
C LEU A 196 29.51 8.65 -16.14
N ALA A 197 28.54 8.86 -15.26
CA ALA A 197 28.37 8.12 -14.01
C ALA A 197 27.08 7.28 -14.06
N PHE A 198 27.17 6.02 -13.63
CA PHE A 198 26.02 5.12 -13.60
C PHE A 198 26.07 4.12 -12.43
N THR A 199 24.99 4.04 -11.65
CA THR A 199 24.81 2.99 -10.63
C THR A 199 23.39 2.43 -10.64
N ALA A 200 23.28 1.12 -10.45
CA ALA A 200 22.01 0.43 -10.33
C ALA A 200 21.27 0.76 -9.01
N HIS A 201 21.97 1.22 -7.97
CA HIS A 201 21.46 1.26 -6.58
C HIS A 201 20.96 -0.12 -6.07
N ASP A 202 21.45 -1.18 -6.70
CA ASP A 202 21.38 -2.56 -6.21
C ASP A 202 22.75 -3.19 -6.49
N ASN A 203 23.48 -3.52 -5.43
CA ASN A 203 24.79 -4.14 -5.57
C ASN A 203 24.73 -5.64 -5.92
N THR A 204 23.53 -6.22 -5.94
CA THR A 204 23.26 -7.63 -6.27
C THR A 204 22.74 -7.83 -7.70
N SER A 205 22.26 -6.78 -8.37
CA SER A 205 21.75 -6.80 -9.75
C SER A 205 22.51 -5.83 -10.65
N THR A 206 22.15 -5.76 -11.94
CA THR A 206 22.69 -4.75 -12.86
C THR A 206 21.55 -4.05 -13.56
N ALA A 207 21.65 -2.73 -13.71
CA ALA A 207 20.85 -1.94 -14.64
C ALA A 207 21.67 -1.65 -15.91
N THR A 208 21.03 -1.07 -16.93
CA THR A 208 21.64 -0.66 -18.21
C THR A 208 21.34 0.80 -18.52
N ALA A 209 22.35 1.56 -18.91
CA ALA A 209 22.23 2.92 -19.45
C ALA A 209 22.91 3.03 -20.82
N ILE A 210 22.35 3.87 -21.69
CA ILE A 210 22.89 4.19 -23.01
C ILE A 210 23.10 5.69 -23.11
N PHE A 211 24.34 6.11 -23.32
CA PHE A 211 24.71 7.51 -23.56
C PHE A 211 25.15 7.69 -25.02
N SER A 212 24.83 8.82 -25.63
CA SER A 212 25.38 9.26 -26.92
C SER A 212 25.90 10.69 -26.84
N ASN A 213 26.67 11.11 -27.85
CA ASN A 213 27.15 12.50 -27.97
C ASN A 213 27.94 13.03 -26.75
N ALA A 214 28.61 12.14 -26.01
CA ALA A 214 29.42 12.51 -24.86
C ALA A 214 30.63 13.37 -25.28
N SER A 215 30.68 14.60 -24.80
CA SER A 215 31.68 15.62 -25.17
C SER A 215 32.15 16.39 -23.95
N ILE A 216 33.46 16.65 -23.88
CA ILE A 216 34.09 17.52 -22.86
C ILE A 216 34.75 18.69 -23.60
N LYS A 217 34.57 19.91 -23.09
CA LYS A 217 35.27 21.11 -23.56
C LYS A 217 36.04 21.76 -22.42
N GLN A 218 37.25 22.21 -22.74
CA GLN A 218 38.10 23.00 -21.85
C GLN A 218 37.74 24.49 -22.00
N GLY A 219 37.49 25.16 -20.88
CA GLY A 219 36.92 26.51 -20.85
C GLY A 219 35.40 26.52 -21.03
N VAL A 220 34.76 27.64 -20.69
CA VAL A 220 33.29 27.81 -20.76
C VAL A 220 32.95 28.92 -21.74
N SER A 221 32.16 28.61 -22.76
CA SER A 221 31.54 29.60 -23.64
C SER A 221 30.28 30.19 -23.01
N ASP A 222 30.00 31.47 -23.24
CA ASP A 222 28.81 32.13 -22.70
C ASP A 222 27.51 31.43 -23.16
N VAL A 223 26.76 30.88 -22.20
CA VAL A 223 25.50 30.19 -22.45
C VAL A 223 24.44 31.23 -22.85
N LYS A 224 23.86 31.08 -24.05
CA LYS A 224 22.66 31.83 -24.44
C LYS A 224 21.46 31.36 -23.63
N ILE A 225 21.21 32.02 -22.50
CA ILE A 225 20.05 31.74 -21.64
C ILE A 225 18.76 32.14 -22.37
N ALA A 226 17.95 31.15 -22.74
CA ALA A 226 16.59 31.37 -23.20
C ALA A 226 15.68 31.73 -22.02
N GLY A 227 15.57 33.04 -21.73
CA GLY A 227 14.59 33.59 -20.81
C GLY A 227 14.81 33.28 -19.33
N LYS A 228 15.36 34.24 -18.58
CA LYS A 228 15.17 34.26 -17.13
C LYS A 228 13.69 34.44 -16.83
N ILE A 229 13.01 33.39 -16.36
CA ILE A 229 11.90 33.61 -15.43
C ILE A 229 12.51 34.21 -14.16
N ASN A 230 12.02 35.38 -13.75
CA ASN A 230 12.47 36.06 -12.55
C ASN A 230 11.97 35.30 -11.31
N ASN A 231 12.64 34.19 -10.99
CA ASN A 231 12.60 33.59 -9.67
C ASN A 231 13.32 34.54 -8.70
N GLY A 232 12.64 35.61 -8.29
CA GLY A 232 12.98 36.41 -7.12
C GLY A 232 12.72 35.66 -5.81
N GLY A 233 12.85 34.33 -5.82
CA GLY A 233 12.93 33.53 -4.61
C GLY A 233 14.29 33.78 -3.98
N ALA A 234 14.28 34.28 -2.76
CA ALA A 234 15.48 34.24 -1.92
C ALA A 234 16.00 32.80 -1.83
N ALA A 235 17.29 32.66 -1.49
CA ALA A 235 17.79 31.39 -0.98
C ALA A 235 16.83 30.85 0.10
N PRO A 236 16.64 29.52 0.21
CA PRO A 236 15.74 28.94 1.21
C PRO A 236 16.11 29.55 2.56
N SER A 237 15.14 30.22 3.17
CA SER A 237 15.35 30.94 4.41
C SER A 237 15.85 29.96 5.46
N THR A 238 16.91 30.32 6.19
CA THR A 238 17.28 29.61 7.42
C THR A 238 16.26 29.85 8.54
N GLU A 239 15.25 30.69 8.30
CA GLU A 239 13.98 30.61 9.01
C GLU A 239 13.36 29.22 8.80
N LYS A 240 13.13 28.52 9.91
CA LYS A 240 12.27 27.33 9.94
C LYS A 240 10.98 27.59 9.14
N PRO A 241 10.40 26.58 8.48
CA PRO A 241 9.06 26.72 7.90
C PRO A 241 8.14 27.31 8.97
N PRO A 242 7.30 28.30 8.61
CA PRO A 242 6.51 29.02 9.60
C PRO A 242 5.71 27.99 10.40
N VAL A 243 5.87 28.01 11.72
CA VAL A 243 5.04 27.21 12.61
C VAL A 243 3.61 27.72 12.45
N ILE A 244 2.84 27.07 11.57
CA ILE A 244 1.45 27.38 11.35
C ILE A 244 0.71 26.95 12.61
N ASN A 245 0.65 27.87 13.59
CA ASN A 245 -0.42 27.87 14.57
C ASN A 245 -1.72 27.71 13.76
N PRO A 246 -2.49 26.63 13.94
CA PRO A 246 -3.67 26.40 13.13
C PRO A 246 -4.55 27.64 13.22
N VAL A 247 -4.86 28.24 12.06
CA VAL A 247 -5.74 29.41 11.99
C VAL A 247 -6.99 29.03 12.75
N LYS A 248 -7.25 29.68 13.89
CA LYS A 248 -8.40 29.32 14.72
C LYS A 248 -9.65 29.55 13.86
N ALA A 249 -10.36 28.46 13.57
CA ALA A 249 -11.64 28.54 12.89
C ALA A 249 -12.52 29.58 13.60
N LYS A 250 -13.13 30.50 12.84
CA LYS A 250 -13.95 31.60 13.39
C LYS A 250 -15.12 31.09 14.24
N THR A 251 -15.52 29.84 14.05
CA THR A 251 -16.54 29.13 14.83
C THR A 251 -16.17 27.64 14.87
N PRO A 252 -16.38 26.92 15.99
CA PRO A 252 -16.17 25.48 16.03
C PRO A 252 -17.10 24.73 15.07
N LEU A 253 -16.52 23.84 14.27
CA LEU A 253 -17.24 22.95 13.36
C LEU A 253 -18.24 22.08 14.14
N LYS A 254 -19.49 22.00 13.68
CA LYS A 254 -20.51 21.15 14.32
C LYS A 254 -20.58 19.79 13.64
N TYR A 255 -20.44 18.71 14.41
CA TYR A 255 -20.52 17.35 13.89
C TYR A 255 -20.89 16.33 14.97
N SER A 256 -21.50 15.23 14.58
CA SER A 256 -21.60 14.00 15.39
C SER A 256 -20.64 12.94 14.88
N ARG A 257 -20.26 11.98 15.74
CA ARG A 257 -19.39 10.85 15.40
C ARG A 257 -20.13 9.53 15.52
N SER A 258 -19.85 8.62 14.61
CA SER A 258 -20.31 7.23 14.58
C SER A 258 -19.25 6.37 13.88
N TRP A 259 -19.54 5.09 13.63
CA TRP A 259 -18.63 4.21 12.89
C TRP A 259 -19.40 3.13 12.10
N VAL A 260 -18.72 2.50 11.15
CA VAL A 260 -19.19 1.39 10.32
C VAL A 260 -18.09 0.32 10.28
N GLY A 261 -18.46 -0.96 10.26
CA GLY A 261 -17.51 -2.05 10.01
C GLY A 261 -16.88 -2.74 11.22
N ASN A 262 -17.33 -2.46 12.45
CA ASN A 262 -17.07 -3.32 13.62
C ASN A 262 -18.26 -3.30 14.59
N SER A 263 -18.57 -4.43 15.23
CA SER A 263 -19.64 -4.51 16.25
C SER A 263 -19.37 -3.67 17.51
N ALA A 264 -18.13 -3.21 17.72
CA ALA A 264 -17.80 -2.18 18.69
C ALA A 264 -16.87 -1.13 18.07
N GLY A 265 -16.97 0.12 18.53
CA GLY A 265 -16.09 1.20 18.08
C GLY A 265 -14.65 1.03 18.56
N ALA A 266 -13.84 2.07 18.35
CA ALA A 266 -12.46 2.16 18.79
C ALA A 266 -12.33 2.27 20.33
N THR A 267 -12.55 1.14 20.99
CA THR A 267 -12.51 0.96 22.44
C THR A 267 -11.12 0.52 22.92
N LYS A 268 -10.90 0.52 24.24
CA LYS A 268 -9.62 0.07 24.83
C LYS A 268 -9.49 -1.46 24.92
N GLU A 269 -10.60 -2.21 24.95
CA GLU A 269 -10.56 -3.69 25.13
C GLU A 269 -11.71 -4.46 24.45
N LYS A 270 -12.62 -3.82 23.70
CA LYS A 270 -13.91 -4.40 23.28
C LYS A 270 -14.13 -4.53 21.77
N TRP A 271 -13.13 -4.27 20.91
CA TRP A 271 -13.27 -4.52 19.46
C TRP A 271 -13.18 -6.02 19.13
N MET A 272 -13.91 -6.44 18.09
CA MET A 272 -13.70 -7.74 17.45
C MET A 272 -12.45 -7.71 16.58
N GLN A 273 -11.69 -8.81 16.57
CA GLN A 273 -10.49 -8.96 15.76
C GLN A 273 -10.79 -8.84 14.26
N ASN A 274 -9.90 -8.22 13.47
CA ASN A 274 -10.07 -8.18 12.02
C ASN A 274 -9.94 -9.57 11.38
N TYR A 275 -9.09 -10.45 11.92
CA TYR A 275 -8.87 -11.79 11.38
C TYR A 275 -9.06 -12.83 12.49
N VAL A 276 -9.69 -13.97 12.19
CA VAL A 276 -9.95 -15.07 13.12
C VAL A 276 -9.65 -16.39 12.43
N GLU A 277 -8.44 -16.89 12.62
CA GLU A 277 -7.95 -18.14 11.99
C GLU A 277 -8.55 -19.40 12.60
N GLN A 278 -8.80 -19.37 13.91
CA GLN A 278 -9.29 -20.52 14.66
C GLN A 278 -10.23 -20.10 15.76
N MET A 279 -11.14 -21.00 16.10
CA MET A 279 -12.08 -20.88 17.21
C MET A 279 -12.17 -22.21 17.96
N VAL A 280 -12.26 -22.14 19.29
CA VAL A 280 -12.67 -23.24 20.16
C VAL A 280 -13.76 -22.74 21.10
N VAL A 281 -14.79 -23.56 21.30
CA VAL A 281 -15.87 -23.31 22.27
C VAL A 281 -15.81 -24.36 23.36
N ILE A 282 -15.87 -23.92 24.61
CA ILE A 282 -15.95 -24.82 25.78
C ILE A 282 -17.40 -24.96 26.25
N PRO A 283 -17.76 -26.03 27.00
CA PRO A 283 -19.17 -26.38 27.28
C PRO A 283 -20.00 -25.30 27.99
N ASP A 284 -19.36 -24.35 28.68
CA ASP A 284 -20.04 -23.23 29.34
C ASP A 284 -20.40 -22.07 28.38
N GLY A 285 -20.12 -22.23 27.08
CA GLY A 285 -20.41 -21.25 26.04
C GLY A 285 -19.37 -20.14 25.86
N THR A 286 -18.23 -20.20 26.56
CA THR A 286 -17.08 -19.32 26.31
C THR A 286 -16.40 -19.70 24.99
N VAL A 287 -16.10 -18.70 24.18
CA VAL A 287 -15.39 -18.81 22.90
C VAL A 287 -13.98 -18.28 23.05
N TYR A 288 -13.01 -19.04 22.56
CA TYR A 288 -11.62 -18.63 22.43
C TYR A 288 -11.27 -18.58 20.94
N THR A 289 -10.66 -17.47 20.49
CA THR A 289 -10.19 -17.31 19.12
C THR A 289 -8.71 -16.94 19.08
N THR A 290 -8.06 -17.28 17.97
CA THR A 290 -6.68 -16.91 17.68
C THR A 290 -6.56 -16.26 16.31
N SER A 291 -5.62 -15.32 16.19
CA SER A 291 -5.18 -14.76 14.92
C SER A 291 -3.66 -14.60 14.91
N GLY A 292 -3.02 -14.93 13.79
CA GLY A 292 -1.63 -14.56 13.54
C GLY A 292 -1.40 -13.05 13.47
N TRP A 293 -2.40 -12.29 13.01
CA TRP A 293 -2.35 -10.83 12.93
C TRP A 293 -3.69 -10.20 13.33
N ASP A 294 -3.64 -9.25 14.25
CA ASP A 294 -4.71 -8.28 14.48
C ASP A 294 -4.05 -6.93 14.52
N GLU A 295 -4.62 -5.98 13.77
CA GLU A 295 -3.99 -4.71 13.51
C GLU A 295 -3.89 -3.86 14.78
N ALA A 296 -4.95 -3.90 15.60
CA ALA A 296 -4.97 -3.33 16.94
C ALA A 296 -4.26 -4.18 18.02
N GLY A 297 -3.52 -5.23 17.62
CA GLY A 297 -2.70 -6.06 18.50
C GLY A 297 -3.46 -7.11 19.30
N ARG A 298 -4.76 -7.30 19.08
CA ARG A 298 -5.57 -8.36 19.71
C ARG A 298 -5.42 -9.68 18.97
N ARG A 299 -4.30 -10.38 19.16
CA ARG A 299 -4.10 -11.72 18.57
C ARG A 299 -4.98 -12.80 19.19
N TRP A 300 -5.60 -12.56 20.34
CA TRP A 300 -6.44 -13.52 21.04
C TRP A 300 -7.79 -12.91 21.46
N GLY A 301 -8.88 -13.60 21.18
CA GLY A 301 -10.22 -13.20 21.60
C GLY A 301 -10.80 -14.16 22.63
N ILE A 302 -11.50 -13.60 23.62
CA ILE A 302 -12.36 -14.35 24.54
C ILE A 302 -13.74 -13.71 24.47
N TYR A 303 -14.76 -14.48 24.10
CA TYR A 303 -16.14 -14.02 23.98
C TYR A 303 -17.05 -14.85 24.87
N LYS A 304 -18.04 -14.21 25.50
CA LYS A 304 -18.97 -14.84 26.43
C LYS A 304 -20.31 -14.13 26.34
N ASP A 305 -21.37 -14.88 26.08
CA ASP A 305 -22.77 -14.39 26.12
C ASP A 305 -23.03 -13.07 25.38
N GLY A 306 -22.33 -12.85 24.25
CA GLY A 306 -22.46 -11.65 23.41
C GLY A 306 -21.53 -10.50 23.78
N ASP A 307 -20.63 -10.67 24.75
CA ASP A 307 -19.60 -9.69 25.13
C ASP A 307 -18.17 -10.20 24.84
N ILE A 308 -17.25 -9.25 24.65
CA ILE A 308 -15.82 -9.45 24.41
C ILE A 308 -15.10 -9.26 25.74
N ILE A 309 -14.66 -10.35 26.38
CA ILE A 309 -14.27 -10.35 27.81
C ILE A 309 -12.77 -10.47 28.09
N GLY A 310 -11.91 -10.63 27.07
CA GLY A 310 -10.47 -10.66 27.29
C GLY A 310 -9.61 -10.88 26.04
N ASN A 311 -8.33 -10.50 26.15
CA ASN A 311 -7.27 -10.70 25.16
C ASN A 311 -6.14 -11.48 25.82
N LYS A 312 -6.17 -12.81 25.73
CA LYS A 312 -5.17 -13.68 26.35
C LYS A 312 -5.00 -14.96 25.55
N ASP A 313 -3.75 -15.35 25.35
CA ASP A 313 -3.42 -16.63 24.73
C ASP A 313 -3.85 -17.80 25.62
N MET A 314 -4.97 -18.42 25.26
CA MET A 314 -5.51 -19.61 25.91
C MET A 314 -4.99 -20.92 25.29
N LYS A 315 -4.04 -20.83 24.35
CA LYS A 315 -3.35 -21.98 23.74
C LYS A 315 -4.28 -22.99 23.06
N VAL A 316 -5.41 -22.50 22.55
CA VAL A 316 -6.46 -23.29 21.90
C VAL A 316 -6.07 -23.68 20.47
N ASN A 317 -6.70 -24.75 19.96
CA ASN A 317 -6.48 -25.27 18.62
C ASN A 317 -7.82 -25.64 17.98
N GLY A 318 -8.25 -24.89 16.96
CA GLY A 318 -9.49 -25.14 16.22
C GLY A 318 -9.35 -26.19 15.10
N ARG A 319 -8.14 -26.67 14.81
CA ARG A 319 -7.84 -27.59 13.68
C ARG A 319 -7.64 -29.04 14.09
N ALA A 320 -7.64 -29.33 15.40
CA ALA A 320 -7.61 -30.67 15.95
C ALA A 320 -8.45 -30.80 17.22
N VAL A 321 -9.18 -31.91 17.40
CA VAL A 321 -10.06 -32.14 18.54
C VAL A 321 -9.96 -33.59 19.05
N LYS A 322 -10.08 -33.78 20.37
CA LYS A 322 -10.05 -35.09 21.02
C LYS A 322 -11.47 -35.67 21.13
N ASP A 323 -11.67 -36.89 20.67
CA ASP A 323 -12.94 -37.61 20.87
C ASP A 323 -13.04 -38.25 22.26
N LYS A 324 -14.24 -38.72 22.62
CA LYS A 324 -14.54 -39.34 23.92
C LYS A 324 -13.72 -40.60 24.24
N ASN A 325 -13.10 -41.22 23.24
CA ASN A 325 -12.25 -42.41 23.39
C ASN A 325 -10.75 -42.03 23.43
N GLY A 326 -10.42 -40.74 23.45
CA GLY A 326 -9.06 -40.21 23.53
C GLY A 326 -8.31 -40.12 22.20
N TYR A 327 -8.92 -40.48 21.07
CA TYR A 327 -8.30 -40.27 19.76
C TYR A 327 -8.37 -38.80 19.35
N VAL A 328 -7.42 -38.36 18.53
CA VAL A 328 -7.41 -37.00 17.99
C VAL A 328 -7.82 -37.05 16.52
N TRP A 329 -8.74 -36.15 16.15
CA TRP A 329 -9.12 -35.86 14.78
C TRP A 329 -8.47 -34.55 14.38
N GLU A 330 -7.76 -34.51 13.25
CA GLU A 330 -7.00 -33.33 12.82
C GLU A 330 -7.06 -33.12 11.31
N ILE A 331 -7.03 -31.86 10.88
CA ILE A 331 -7.05 -31.47 9.47
C ILE A 331 -5.67 -31.67 8.84
N SER A 332 -5.60 -32.42 7.75
CA SER A 332 -4.39 -32.72 6.99
C SER A 332 -4.64 -32.49 5.49
N GLY A 333 -4.32 -31.29 5.02
CA GLY A 333 -4.73 -30.82 3.70
C GLY A 333 -6.26 -30.74 3.61
N THR A 334 -6.83 -31.34 2.56
CA THR A 334 -8.30 -31.46 2.39
C THR A 334 -8.93 -32.62 3.17
N LYS A 335 -8.12 -33.43 3.87
CA LYS A 335 -8.59 -34.61 4.62
C LYS A 335 -8.67 -34.32 6.11
N ILE A 336 -9.47 -35.10 6.83
CA ILE A 336 -9.42 -35.16 8.30
C ILE A 336 -8.95 -36.56 8.67
N VAL A 337 -7.91 -36.68 9.49
CA VAL A 337 -7.29 -37.96 9.85
C VAL A 337 -7.46 -38.25 11.34
N LYS A 338 -7.66 -39.52 11.67
CA LYS A 338 -7.74 -39.99 13.06
C LYS A 338 -6.38 -40.54 13.51
N VAL A 339 -5.84 -40.01 14.59
CA VAL A 339 -4.55 -40.41 15.15
C VAL A 339 -4.67 -40.79 16.62
N LYS A 340 -3.79 -41.69 17.06
CA LYS A 340 -3.59 -42.04 18.46
C LYS A 340 -2.35 -41.28 18.97
N MET A 341 -2.48 -40.65 20.13
CA MET A 341 -1.42 -39.89 20.77
C MET A 341 -0.82 -40.71 21.92
N SER A 342 0.50 -40.70 22.08
CA SER A 342 1.20 -41.40 23.16
C SER A 342 1.21 -40.69 24.51
N LYS A 343 0.63 -39.48 24.58
CA LYS A 343 0.46 -38.65 25.78
C LYS A 343 -0.86 -37.88 25.65
N ASP A 344 -1.48 -37.54 26.77
CA ASP A 344 -2.77 -36.84 26.78
C ASP A 344 -2.68 -35.35 26.41
N ASP A 345 -1.49 -34.76 26.48
CA ASP A 345 -1.22 -33.37 26.10
C ASP A 345 -1.41 -33.17 24.59
N LEU A 346 -2.58 -32.66 24.19
CA LEU A 346 -2.69 -31.80 23.02
C LEU A 346 -1.94 -30.50 23.33
N VAL A 347 -0.72 -30.39 22.80
CA VAL A 347 0.24 -29.40 23.31
C VAL A 347 -0.16 -27.98 22.94
N LYS A 348 0.05 -27.10 23.93
CA LYS A 348 0.01 -25.64 23.86
C LYS A 348 0.70 -25.11 22.59
N TRP A 349 -0.03 -24.42 21.72
CA TRP A 349 0.56 -23.74 20.57
C TRP A 349 1.24 -22.42 20.97
N SER A 350 2.51 -22.23 20.63
CA SER A 350 3.13 -20.91 20.55
C SER A 350 3.15 -20.46 19.10
N PHE A 351 2.60 -19.27 18.85
CA PHE A 351 2.68 -18.60 17.56
C PHE A 351 4.08 -17.98 17.39
N GLU A 352 5.11 -18.81 17.22
CA GLU A 352 6.45 -18.34 16.84
C GLU A 352 6.53 -18.13 15.32
N GLY A 353 5.89 -17.04 14.86
CA GLY A 353 5.98 -16.59 13.47
C GLY A 353 4.70 -15.93 12.97
N SER A 354 4.80 -14.69 12.52
CA SER A 354 3.72 -13.90 11.88
C SER A 354 4.29 -13.27 10.60
N PRO A 355 3.54 -13.10 9.51
CA PRO A 355 2.44 -13.92 9.01
C PRO A 355 2.60 -14.26 7.50
N TYR A 356 3.83 -14.30 6.97
CA TYR A 356 4.10 -14.30 5.51
C TYR A 356 4.20 -15.67 4.80
N ALA A 357 3.91 -16.77 5.49
CA ALA A 357 3.90 -18.13 4.93
C ALA A 357 2.45 -18.66 4.93
N LEU A 358 1.70 -18.53 3.85
CA LEU A 358 1.98 -19.14 2.54
C LEU A 358 1.44 -18.27 1.39
N LYS A 359 1.96 -18.47 0.16
CA LYS A 359 1.72 -17.60 -1.01
C LYS A 359 1.39 -18.43 -2.28
N SER A 360 0.11 -18.45 -2.69
CA SER A 360 -0.58 -19.14 -3.80
C SER A 360 -2.06 -19.54 -3.54
N GLN A 361 -2.81 -19.74 -4.62
CA GLN A 361 -4.22 -20.16 -4.79
C GLN A 361 -4.82 -21.35 -4.00
N ALA A 362 -4.14 -21.90 -2.99
CA ALA A 362 -4.70 -22.88 -2.06
C ALA A 362 -4.21 -22.57 -0.64
N ARG A 363 -5.13 -22.12 0.23
CA ARG A 363 -4.82 -21.54 1.54
C ARG A 363 -5.42 -22.28 2.75
N ILE A 364 -5.72 -23.57 2.63
CA ILE A 364 -5.53 -24.43 3.81
C ILE A 364 -4.02 -24.45 4.08
N GLY A 365 -3.54 -23.50 4.88
CA GLY A 365 -2.20 -23.55 5.41
C GLY A 365 -1.99 -24.89 6.10
N VAL A 366 -0.97 -25.64 5.67
CA VAL A 366 -0.54 -26.84 6.39
C VAL A 366 0.24 -26.38 7.62
N ASN A 367 -0.45 -25.69 8.52
CA ASN A 367 -0.02 -25.39 9.87
C ASN A 367 0.04 -26.75 10.57
N ARG A 368 1.22 -27.35 10.45
CA ARG A 368 1.54 -28.70 10.87
C ARG A 368 1.31 -28.78 12.37
N VAL A 369 0.50 -29.73 12.84
CA VAL A 369 0.31 -29.89 14.28
C VAL A 369 1.66 -30.21 14.92
N GLU A 370 2.19 -29.25 15.69
CA GLU A 370 3.46 -29.41 16.39
C GLU A 370 3.22 -30.02 17.77
N TYR A 371 3.82 -31.18 18.02
CA TYR A 371 3.71 -31.89 19.29
C TYR A 371 5.05 -31.84 20.01
N SER A 372 5.11 -31.26 21.22
CA SER A 372 6.39 -31.03 21.92
C SER A 372 7.17 -32.28 22.34
N SER A 373 6.56 -33.48 22.29
CA SER A 373 7.27 -34.77 22.49
C SER A 373 6.43 -36.03 22.20
N ALA A 374 5.17 -35.91 21.75
CA ALA A 374 4.26 -37.04 21.66
C ALA A 374 4.45 -37.84 20.35
N ARG A 375 4.43 -39.17 20.44
CA ARG A 375 4.42 -40.04 19.27
C ARG A 375 3.00 -40.09 18.69
N ARG A 376 2.88 -39.69 17.43
CA ARG A 376 1.65 -39.72 16.62
C ARG A 376 1.59 -41.05 15.86
N GLU A 377 0.61 -41.89 16.18
CA GLU A 377 0.36 -43.16 15.48
C GLU A 377 -0.90 -43.01 14.61
N SER A 378 -0.75 -43.27 13.30
CA SER A 378 -1.88 -43.24 12.36
C SER A 378 -2.80 -44.43 12.62
N THR A 379 -4.11 -44.19 12.66
CA THR A 379 -5.11 -45.29 12.74
C THR A 379 -5.52 -45.83 11.36
N GLY A 380 -5.07 -45.19 10.27
CA GLY A 380 -5.52 -45.47 8.91
C GLY A 380 -6.92 -44.92 8.57
N VAL A 381 -7.67 -44.42 9.54
CA VAL A 381 -9.02 -43.86 9.33
C VAL A 381 -8.94 -42.39 8.94
N SER A 382 -9.65 -42.01 7.88
CA SER A 382 -9.82 -40.61 7.45
C SER A 382 -11.23 -40.31 6.92
N ILE A 383 -11.58 -39.03 6.93
CA ILE A 383 -12.71 -38.43 6.21
C ILE A 383 -12.12 -37.72 4.99
N ASN A 384 -12.68 -37.96 3.81
CA ASN A 384 -12.16 -37.50 2.53
C ASN A 384 -13.24 -36.78 1.66
N ASP A 385 -14.47 -36.67 2.16
CA ASP A 385 -15.67 -36.14 1.49
C ASP A 385 -16.17 -34.80 2.07
N ALA A 386 -15.47 -34.28 3.09
CA ALA A 386 -15.42 -32.85 3.35
C ALA A 386 -14.67 -32.16 2.19
N GLY A 387 -15.12 -30.99 1.74
CA GLY A 387 -14.51 -30.32 0.59
C GLY A 387 -13.22 -29.59 0.97
N VAL A 388 -13.34 -28.61 1.88
CA VAL A 388 -12.24 -27.76 2.35
C VAL A 388 -12.40 -27.58 3.87
N PRO A 389 -12.01 -28.58 4.69
CA PRO A 389 -12.13 -28.50 6.15
C PRO A 389 -11.21 -27.42 6.74
N THR A 390 -11.76 -26.53 7.56
CA THR A 390 -11.00 -25.42 8.19
C THR A 390 -10.94 -25.47 9.71
N GLY A 391 -12.00 -25.95 10.37
CA GLY A 391 -12.05 -26.14 11.82
C GLY A 391 -12.89 -27.34 12.26
N LEU A 392 -12.59 -27.87 13.46
CA LEU A 392 -13.17 -29.09 14.03
C LEU A 392 -13.68 -28.85 15.47
N ALA A 393 -14.78 -29.52 15.82
CA ALA A 393 -15.25 -29.63 17.20
C ALA A 393 -15.94 -30.98 17.44
N ILE A 394 -16.30 -31.29 18.69
CA ILE A 394 -17.15 -32.44 19.03
C ILE A 394 -18.50 -31.92 19.52
N ALA A 395 -19.58 -32.41 18.92
CA ALA A 395 -20.94 -32.12 19.36
C ALA A 395 -21.28 -32.88 20.66
N ASN A 396 -22.31 -32.42 21.38
CA ASN A 396 -22.72 -33.01 22.67
C ASN A 396 -23.09 -34.50 22.59
N ASP A 397 -23.45 -35.00 21.41
CA ASP A 397 -23.76 -36.42 21.14
C ASP A 397 -22.54 -37.26 20.69
N GLY A 398 -21.35 -36.63 20.63
CA GLY A 398 -20.09 -37.26 20.23
C GLY A 398 -19.81 -37.29 18.73
N LYS A 399 -20.64 -36.67 17.88
CA LYS A 399 -20.33 -36.49 16.45
C LYS A 399 -19.20 -35.49 16.25
N LEU A 400 -18.39 -35.69 15.21
CA LEU A 400 -17.38 -34.73 14.78
C LEU A 400 -18.04 -33.63 13.95
N MET A 401 -17.92 -32.38 14.41
CA MET A 401 -18.31 -31.18 13.68
C MET A 401 -17.15 -30.72 12.81
N VAL A 402 -17.44 -30.34 11.57
CA VAL A 402 -16.45 -29.88 10.58
C VAL A 402 -16.97 -28.61 9.92
N ALA A 403 -16.21 -27.52 10.00
CA ALA A 403 -16.43 -26.35 9.16
C ALA A 403 -15.89 -26.63 7.74
N ASP A 404 -16.77 -26.68 6.73
CA ASP A 404 -16.45 -27.06 5.34
C ASP A 404 -16.61 -25.87 4.38
N ASN A 405 -15.49 -25.31 3.91
CA ASN A 405 -15.42 -24.26 2.88
C ASN A 405 -15.48 -24.80 1.44
N GLY A 406 -15.74 -26.09 1.24
CA GLY A 406 -16.06 -26.61 -0.09
C GLY A 406 -17.37 -26.04 -0.63
N PRO A 407 -17.84 -26.49 -1.80
CA PRO A 407 -19.08 -26.01 -2.43
C PRO A 407 -20.38 -26.14 -1.60
N ARG A 408 -20.31 -26.74 -0.40
CA ARG A 408 -21.39 -26.76 0.57
C ARG A 408 -21.45 -25.48 1.42
N GLN A 409 -20.31 -24.91 1.82
CA GLN A 409 -20.20 -23.81 2.80
C GLN A 409 -21.09 -24.02 4.04
N GLN A 410 -20.89 -25.15 4.72
CA GLN A 410 -21.75 -25.63 5.81
C GLN A 410 -20.92 -26.20 6.98
N ILE A 411 -21.56 -26.35 8.14
CA ILE A 411 -21.05 -27.20 9.22
C ILE A 411 -21.55 -28.62 8.97
N LEU A 412 -20.63 -29.58 8.86
CA LEU A 412 -20.91 -31.00 8.63
C LEU A 412 -20.80 -31.78 9.95
N PHE A 413 -21.66 -32.79 10.13
CA PHE A 413 -21.63 -33.67 11.30
C PHE A 413 -21.36 -35.11 10.87
N TYR A 414 -20.23 -35.66 11.31
CA TYR A 414 -19.83 -37.05 11.04
C TYR A 414 -20.06 -37.94 12.25
N ASP A 415 -20.74 -39.07 12.03
CA ASP A 415 -20.75 -40.19 12.96
C ASP A 415 -19.41 -40.94 12.89
N ILE A 416 -18.53 -40.59 13.82
CA ILE A 416 -17.20 -41.18 14.02
C ILE A 416 -17.21 -42.53 14.75
N THR A 417 -18.38 -43.08 15.07
CA THR A 417 -18.52 -44.47 15.53
C THR A 417 -18.54 -45.47 14.37
N LYS A 418 -18.78 -44.99 13.14
CA LYS A 418 -18.71 -45.80 11.92
C LYS A 418 -17.27 -45.88 11.41
N ASN A 419 -16.97 -46.97 10.69
CA ASN A 419 -15.72 -47.15 9.96
C ASN A 419 -16.02 -47.55 8.50
N PRO A 420 -15.77 -46.68 7.50
CA PRO A 420 -15.33 -45.29 7.65
C PRO A 420 -16.40 -44.42 8.36
N PRO A 421 -16.02 -43.28 8.95
CA PRO A 421 -16.97 -42.30 9.48
C PRO A 421 -17.96 -41.87 8.41
N LYS A 422 -19.19 -41.53 8.81
CA LYS A 422 -20.24 -41.14 7.86
C LYS A 422 -20.80 -39.76 8.16
N LEU A 423 -20.93 -38.93 7.13
CA LEU A 423 -21.74 -37.71 7.18
C LEU A 423 -23.20 -38.09 7.48
N VAL A 424 -23.77 -37.53 8.54
CA VAL A 424 -25.15 -37.83 8.99
C VAL A 424 -26.07 -36.61 9.03
N SER A 425 -25.53 -35.39 9.14
CA SER A 425 -26.30 -34.15 9.03
C SER A 425 -25.42 -32.96 8.66
N THR A 426 -26.05 -31.86 8.26
CA THR A 426 -25.42 -30.58 7.92
C THR A 426 -26.19 -29.42 8.56
N PHE A 427 -25.50 -28.31 8.85
CA PHE A 427 -26.09 -27.07 9.36
C PHE A 427 -25.57 -25.86 8.57
N GLY A 428 -26.42 -24.86 8.38
CA GLY A 428 -26.24 -23.80 7.40
C GLY A 428 -26.97 -24.09 6.08
N GLN A 429 -27.13 -23.08 5.22
CA GLN A 429 -27.68 -23.26 3.87
C GLN A 429 -26.61 -23.82 2.94
N LYS A 430 -26.98 -24.79 2.09
CA LYS A 430 -26.06 -25.38 1.10
C LYS A 430 -25.73 -24.35 0.03
N GLY A 431 -24.44 -24.07 -0.16
CA GLY A 431 -23.92 -22.97 -0.97
C GLY A 431 -23.56 -21.72 -0.14
N GLY A 432 -23.84 -21.71 1.16
CA GLY A 432 -23.43 -20.63 2.04
C GLY A 432 -23.94 -19.26 1.58
N ILE A 433 -23.05 -18.30 1.40
CA ILE A 433 -23.42 -16.93 1.00
C ILE A 433 -24.02 -16.85 -0.41
N THR A 434 -23.72 -17.82 -1.29
CA THR A 434 -24.22 -17.89 -2.67
C THR A 434 -25.60 -18.55 -2.79
N SER A 435 -26.13 -19.13 -1.71
CA SER A 435 -27.46 -19.76 -1.72
C SER A 435 -28.62 -18.75 -1.80
N GLY A 436 -29.79 -19.18 -2.26
CA GLY A 436 -30.97 -18.30 -2.35
C GLY A 436 -30.72 -17.10 -3.26
N THR A 437 -30.85 -15.88 -2.74
CA THR A 437 -30.32 -14.66 -3.38
C THR A 437 -28.82 -14.54 -3.05
N PRO A 438 -27.89 -14.65 -4.01
CA PRO A 438 -26.46 -14.58 -3.72
C PRO A 438 -26.04 -13.27 -3.04
N GLY A 439 -25.01 -13.33 -2.21
CA GLY A 439 -24.43 -12.18 -1.50
C GLY A 439 -25.24 -11.67 -0.30
N VAL A 440 -26.57 -11.70 -0.34
CA VAL A 440 -27.42 -11.22 0.76
C VAL A 440 -27.16 -12.00 2.05
N MET A 441 -26.88 -11.28 3.14
CA MET A 441 -26.53 -11.83 4.45
C MET A 441 -27.72 -12.45 5.18
N HIS A 442 -27.48 -13.62 5.79
CA HIS A 442 -28.45 -14.34 6.62
C HIS A 442 -27.73 -15.14 7.71
N PRO A 443 -28.30 -15.33 8.93
CA PRO A 443 -27.61 -16.01 10.03
C PRO A 443 -27.02 -17.39 9.69
N THR A 444 -27.73 -18.17 8.87
CA THR A 444 -27.33 -19.52 8.42
C THR A 444 -26.66 -19.56 7.04
N LYS A 445 -26.38 -18.41 6.43
CA LYS A 445 -25.49 -18.31 5.28
C LYS A 445 -24.08 -18.04 5.77
N PHE A 446 -23.15 -18.89 5.37
CA PHE A 446 -21.75 -18.79 5.76
C PHE A 446 -20.87 -18.50 4.54
N PHE A 447 -19.80 -17.77 4.78
CA PHE A 447 -18.71 -17.48 3.84
C PHE A 447 -17.41 -17.77 4.61
N THR A 448 -16.34 -18.17 3.92
CA THR A 448 -14.98 -18.25 4.47
C THR A 448 -14.89 -18.80 5.91
N LEU A 449 -15.58 -19.90 6.20
CA LEU A 449 -15.63 -20.55 7.52
C LEU A 449 -14.22 -20.80 8.06
N SER A 450 -13.91 -20.32 9.26
CA SER A 450 -12.62 -20.54 9.94
C SER A 450 -12.73 -21.46 11.16
N GLY A 451 -13.94 -21.70 11.68
CA GLY A 451 -14.13 -22.51 12.87
C GLY A 451 -15.58 -22.82 13.22
N THR A 452 -15.78 -23.81 14.07
CA THR A 452 -17.09 -24.17 14.63
C THR A 452 -16.96 -24.72 16.04
N GLY A 453 -18.06 -24.70 16.81
CA GLY A 453 -18.11 -25.25 18.17
C GLY A 453 -19.55 -25.38 18.67
N MET A 454 -19.71 -25.99 19.84
CA MET A 454 -21.02 -26.22 20.47
C MET A 454 -20.94 -26.01 21.99
N ASP A 455 -21.95 -25.35 22.58
CA ASP A 455 -22.08 -25.28 24.04
C ASP A 455 -22.91 -26.45 24.61
N SER A 456 -22.92 -26.61 25.94
CA SER A 456 -23.70 -27.65 26.64
C SER A 456 -25.22 -27.59 26.41
N LYS A 457 -25.74 -26.47 25.91
CA LYS A 457 -27.16 -26.30 25.53
C LYS A 457 -27.42 -26.69 24.06
N GLY A 458 -26.39 -27.08 23.32
CA GLY A 458 -26.45 -27.46 21.91
C GLY A 458 -26.39 -26.28 20.93
N ASN A 459 -26.18 -25.05 21.41
CA ASN A 459 -26.06 -23.90 20.51
C ASN A 459 -24.80 -24.03 19.67
N ILE A 460 -24.92 -23.75 18.37
CA ILE A 460 -23.84 -23.86 17.40
C ILE A 460 -23.15 -22.50 17.27
N TYR A 461 -21.84 -22.53 17.31
CA TYR A 461 -20.99 -21.38 17.12
C TYR A 461 -20.25 -21.51 15.79
N VAL A 462 -20.11 -20.39 15.09
CA VAL A 462 -19.49 -20.34 13.75
C VAL A 462 -18.62 -19.10 13.67
N SER A 463 -17.35 -19.29 13.29
CA SER A 463 -16.47 -18.19 12.87
C SER A 463 -16.24 -18.25 11.36
N MET A 464 -16.26 -17.08 10.74
CA MET A 464 -16.10 -16.83 9.30
C MET A 464 -15.05 -15.74 9.18
N SER A 465 -13.98 -15.96 8.41
CA SER A 465 -12.89 -15.01 8.25
C SER A 465 -12.00 -15.42 7.09
N ALA A 466 -11.49 -14.44 6.34
CA ALA A 466 -10.45 -14.64 5.35
C ALA A 466 -9.39 -13.54 5.44
N ASP A 467 -8.18 -13.89 5.00
CA ASP A 467 -7.07 -12.96 4.87
C ASP A 467 -7.47 -11.85 3.88
N GLY A 468 -7.37 -10.59 4.31
CA GLY A 468 -7.83 -9.43 3.54
C GLY A 468 -9.34 -9.15 3.54
N ILE A 469 -10.20 -9.92 4.24
CA ILE A 469 -11.68 -9.81 4.13
C ILE A 469 -12.38 -9.93 5.51
N GLY A 470 -11.70 -9.48 6.57
CA GLY A 470 -12.30 -9.37 7.90
C GLY A 470 -12.76 -10.67 8.58
N SER A 471 -13.69 -10.51 9.53
CA SER A 471 -14.20 -11.58 10.40
C SER A 471 -15.67 -11.42 10.82
N CYS A 472 -16.34 -12.54 11.09
CA CYS A 472 -17.64 -12.63 11.74
C CYS A 472 -17.72 -13.86 12.67
N LEU A 473 -18.30 -13.68 13.86
CA LEU A 473 -18.52 -14.71 14.86
C LEU A 473 -20.01 -14.73 15.24
N ARG A 474 -20.68 -15.87 15.09
CA ARG A 474 -22.10 -16.04 15.42
C ARG A 474 -22.31 -17.13 16.47
N LYS A 475 -23.28 -16.89 17.36
CA LYS A 475 -23.94 -17.94 18.16
C LYS A 475 -25.36 -18.14 17.64
N LEU A 476 -25.68 -19.39 17.33
CA LEU A 476 -26.93 -19.83 16.72
C LEU A 476 -27.60 -20.91 17.58
N THR A 477 -28.92 -20.90 17.64
CA THR A 477 -29.70 -22.05 18.15
C THR A 477 -29.51 -23.27 17.24
N PRO A 478 -29.81 -24.50 17.70
CA PRO A 478 -29.81 -25.70 16.85
C PRO A 478 -30.69 -25.60 15.59
N SER A 479 -31.74 -24.77 15.62
CA SER A 479 -32.63 -24.50 14.49
C SER A 479 -32.17 -23.38 13.56
N GLY A 480 -31.02 -22.73 13.84
CA GLY A 480 -30.45 -21.69 12.98
C GLY A 480 -30.84 -20.25 13.30
N ASN A 481 -31.67 -20.02 14.33
CA ASN A 481 -31.98 -18.65 14.79
C ASN A 481 -30.77 -18.01 15.46
N LEU A 482 -30.52 -16.73 15.15
CA LEU A 482 -29.43 -15.95 15.74
C LEU A 482 -29.68 -15.65 17.22
N ILE A 483 -28.65 -15.85 18.05
CA ILE A 483 -28.65 -15.48 19.47
C ILE A 483 -27.83 -14.20 19.65
N TRP A 484 -26.62 -14.16 19.08
CA TRP A 484 -25.81 -12.95 18.96
C TRP A 484 -24.81 -13.10 17.81
N GLU A 485 -24.34 -11.97 17.29
CA GLU A 485 -23.22 -11.89 16.35
C GLU A 485 -22.25 -10.78 16.74
N HIS A 486 -20.98 -10.99 16.40
CA HIS A 486 -19.94 -9.97 16.31
C HIS A 486 -19.34 -10.04 14.91
N TYR A 487 -18.86 -8.91 14.40
CA TYR A 487 -18.14 -8.85 13.15
C TYR A 487 -17.15 -7.66 13.12
N SER A 488 -16.13 -7.82 12.28
CA SER A 488 -15.18 -6.80 11.84
C SER A 488 -14.86 -7.10 10.36
N PRO A 489 -15.80 -6.86 9.43
CA PRO A 489 -15.64 -7.21 8.01
C PRO A 489 -14.48 -6.49 7.30
N LEU A 490 -14.12 -5.29 7.74
CA LEU A 490 -13.13 -4.45 7.06
C LEU A 490 -11.70 -4.67 7.62
N PHE A 491 -10.71 -4.62 6.74
CA PHE A 491 -9.28 -4.77 7.02
C PHE A 491 -8.44 -3.89 6.07
N VAL A 492 -7.87 -2.78 6.59
CA VAL A 492 -7.17 -1.77 5.77
C VAL A 492 -8.09 -1.22 4.64
N ASP A 493 -9.38 -1.02 4.94
CA ASP A 493 -10.40 -0.64 3.95
C ASP A 493 -10.99 0.75 4.21
N GLN A 494 -11.30 1.45 3.13
CA GLN A 494 -12.31 2.52 3.08
C GLN A 494 -13.61 2.00 2.46
N CYS A 495 -14.73 2.66 2.74
CA CYS A 495 -15.99 2.46 2.03
C CYS A 495 -16.39 3.73 1.24
N ASP A 496 -17.21 3.57 0.20
CA ASP A 496 -17.78 4.70 -0.55
C ASP A 496 -19.32 4.69 -0.49
N PHE A 497 -19.92 5.87 -0.65
CA PHE A 497 -21.36 6.05 -0.62
C PHE A 497 -21.98 5.79 -1.99
N ASP A 498 -23.12 5.11 -2.04
CA ASP A 498 -23.92 5.05 -3.26
C ASP A 498 -24.67 6.39 -3.46
N PRO A 499 -24.35 7.18 -4.50
CA PRO A 499 -24.94 8.49 -4.68
C PRO A 499 -26.44 8.47 -4.99
N THR A 500 -26.99 7.33 -5.44
CA THR A 500 -28.42 7.20 -5.77
C THR A 500 -29.31 6.98 -4.55
N THR A 501 -28.72 6.70 -3.38
CA THR A 501 -29.44 6.26 -2.18
C THR A 501 -29.54 7.35 -1.10
N ASP A 502 -29.06 8.55 -1.38
CA ASP A 502 -28.83 9.63 -0.39
C ASP A 502 -27.82 9.21 0.70
N GLY A 503 -26.80 8.43 0.30
CA GLY A 503 -25.73 7.93 1.16
C GLY A 503 -26.16 6.79 2.09
N LYS A 504 -27.34 6.19 1.91
CA LYS A 504 -27.82 5.09 2.77
C LYS A 504 -27.07 3.79 2.53
N ASP A 505 -26.74 3.49 1.28
CA ASP A 505 -26.06 2.28 0.89
C ASP A 505 -24.57 2.62 0.77
N ILE A 506 -23.72 1.87 1.46
CA ILE A 506 -22.27 2.10 1.59
C ILE A 506 -21.55 0.81 1.21
N TYR A 507 -20.55 0.91 0.33
CA TYR A 507 -19.84 -0.24 -0.23
C TYR A 507 -18.37 -0.24 0.19
N GLY A 508 -17.90 -1.37 0.73
CA GLY A 508 -16.48 -1.68 0.93
C GLY A 508 -15.89 -2.42 -0.26
N ALA A 509 -14.80 -3.15 -0.06
CA ALA A 509 -14.21 -4.01 -1.08
C ALA A 509 -15.04 -5.29 -1.33
N GLU A 510 -15.59 -5.88 -0.27
CA GLU A 510 -16.50 -7.02 -0.31
C GLU A 510 -17.84 -6.72 0.39
N GLU A 511 -17.98 -5.58 1.06
CA GLU A 511 -19.12 -5.25 1.91
C GLU A 511 -20.17 -4.43 1.17
N HIS A 512 -21.43 -4.67 1.52
CA HIS A 512 -22.49 -3.70 1.37
C HIS A 512 -23.16 -3.48 2.74
N PHE A 513 -23.11 -2.25 3.25
CA PHE A 513 -23.81 -1.80 4.45
C PHE A 513 -25.00 -0.91 4.08
N VAL A 514 -26.10 -1.04 4.83
CA VAL A 514 -27.25 -0.14 4.73
C VAL A 514 -27.41 0.65 6.03
N MET A 515 -27.55 1.96 5.92
CA MET A 515 -27.59 2.94 7.00
C MET A 515 -29.02 3.37 7.35
N ASP A 516 -29.33 3.34 8.65
CA ASP A 516 -30.51 3.93 9.25
C ASP A 516 -30.13 5.16 10.08
N TYR A 517 -30.12 6.32 9.40
CA TYR A 517 -29.80 7.62 10.01
C TYR A 517 -30.85 8.15 11.01
N SER A 518 -31.96 7.45 11.22
CA SER A 518 -32.93 7.77 12.28
C SER A 518 -32.43 7.35 13.66
N LYS A 519 -31.51 6.39 13.72
CA LYS A 519 -30.83 5.98 14.95
C LYS A 519 -29.76 7.00 15.33
N THR A 520 -29.63 7.24 16.62
CA THR A 520 -28.77 8.30 17.20
C THR A 520 -27.67 7.76 18.11
N LYS A 521 -27.69 6.46 18.45
CA LYS A 521 -26.60 5.79 19.15
C LYS A 521 -25.52 5.43 18.12
N ALA A 522 -24.31 5.96 18.30
CA ALA A 522 -23.16 5.65 17.46
C ALA A 522 -22.96 4.13 17.26
N GLY A 523 -22.66 3.72 16.04
CA GLY A 523 -22.44 2.34 15.62
C GLY A 523 -23.71 1.47 15.60
N SER A 524 -24.91 2.06 15.67
CA SER A 524 -26.17 1.32 15.55
C SER A 524 -26.92 1.58 14.25
N GLU A 525 -26.54 2.64 13.54
CA GLU A 525 -27.09 3.09 12.26
C GLU A 525 -26.92 2.04 11.17
N PHE A 526 -25.73 1.43 11.08
CA PHE A 526 -25.38 0.52 10.00
C PHE A 526 -25.88 -0.91 10.22
N LYS A 527 -26.10 -1.62 9.11
CA LYS A 527 -26.31 -3.07 9.06
C LYS A 527 -25.51 -3.64 7.90
N TRP A 528 -24.73 -4.68 8.13
CA TRP A 528 -24.12 -5.46 7.04
C TRP A 528 -25.23 -6.19 6.26
N HIS A 529 -25.46 -5.75 5.03
CA HIS A 529 -26.56 -6.19 4.16
C HIS A 529 -26.14 -7.36 3.26
N ALA A 530 -25.01 -7.21 2.58
CA ALA A 530 -24.50 -8.23 1.66
C ALA A 530 -22.98 -8.31 1.65
N PHE A 531 -22.52 -9.43 1.08
CA PHE A 531 -21.14 -9.74 0.76
C PHE A 531 -21.03 -9.92 -0.76
N THR A 532 -20.26 -9.07 -1.43
CA THR A 532 -20.31 -8.88 -2.89
C THR A 532 -19.41 -9.84 -3.67
N LEU A 533 -18.68 -10.73 -2.99
CA LEU A 533 -17.78 -11.71 -3.58
C LEU A 533 -18.44 -13.10 -3.68
N ASP A 534 -18.43 -13.70 -4.87
CA ASP A 534 -18.76 -15.12 -5.09
C ASP A 534 -17.51 -15.89 -5.56
N PRO A 535 -16.73 -16.47 -4.62
CA PRO A 535 -15.49 -17.17 -4.95
C PRO A 535 -15.73 -18.59 -5.50
N ILE A 536 -16.99 -19.02 -5.65
CA ILE A 536 -17.35 -20.32 -6.24
C ILE A 536 -17.64 -20.13 -7.74
N LYS A 537 -18.35 -19.06 -8.10
CA LYS A 537 -18.67 -18.70 -9.49
C LYS A 537 -17.52 -17.94 -10.17
N TYR A 538 -16.81 -17.08 -9.42
CA TYR A 538 -15.71 -16.25 -9.90
C TYR A 538 -14.42 -16.58 -9.15
N PRO A 539 -13.83 -17.77 -9.37
CA PRO A 539 -12.64 -18.19 -8.66
C PRO A 539 -11.43 -17.30 -8.98
N HIS A 540 -11.39 -16.62 -10.14
CA HIS A 540 -10.29 -15.74 -10.51
C HIS A 540 -10.51 -14.23 -10.22
N ASP A 541 -11.47 -13.90 -9.34
CA ASP A 541 -11.68 -12.53 -8.87
C ASP A 541 -10.40 -11.95 -8.22
N PRO A 542 -9.91 -10.77 -8.64
CA PRO A 542 -8.66 -10.21 -8.16
C PRO A 542 -8.61 -9.97 -6.63
N ARG A 543 -9.76 -9.81 -5.96
CA ARG A 543 -9.86 -9.67 -4.50
C ARG A 543 -9.29 -10.89 -3.75
N ILE A 544 -9.38 -12.07 -4.36
CA ILE A 544 -8.90 -13.34 -3.81
C ILE A 544 -7.36 -13.43 -3.84
N TYR A 545 -6.67 -12.62 -4.66
CA TYR A 545 -5.22 -12.77 -4.91
C TYR A 545 -4.36 -11.53 -4.68
N LEU A 546 -4.94 -10.34 -4.84
CA LEU A 546 -4.24 -9.08 -4.56
C LEU A 546 -4.21 -8.79 -3.05
N SER A 547 -4.94 -9.56 -2.24
CA SER A 547 -4.93 -9.64 -0.77
C SER A 547 -3.63 -10.13 -0.13
N GLY A 548 -2.60 -10.51 -0.90
CA GLY A 548 -1.28 -10.75 -0.33
C GLY A 548 -0.13 -10.59 -1.33
N GLY A 549 0.93 -9.88 -0.97
CA GLY A 549 2.10 -9.66 -1.83
C GLY A 549 2.82 -8.35 -1.54
N GLN A 550 3.27 -7.68 -2.60
CA GLN A 550 3.71 -6.27 -2.53
C GLN A 550 2.53 -5.28 -2.49
N GLN A 551 1.30 -5.79 -2.44
CA GLN A 551 0.05 -5.03 -2.31
C GLN A 551 -0.70 -5.64 -1.12
N HIS A 552 -1.15 -4.79 -0.21
CA HIS A 552 -2.04 -5.16 0.90
C HIS A 552 -3.49 -5.04 0.42
N GLY A 553 -3.94 -5.97 -0.42
CA GLY A 553 -5.34 -6.04 -0.86
C GLY A 553 -5.81 -4.99 -1.86
N VAL A 554 -7.10 -5.10 -2.16
CA VAL A 554 -7.96 -3.97 -2.54
C VAL A 554 -8.35 -3.24 -1.24
N THR A 555 -8.52 -1.93 -1.28
CA THR A 555 -8.81 -1.12 -0.08
C THR A 555 -9.73 0.06 -0.32
N SER A 556 -9.80 0.55 -1.56
CA SER A 556 -10.33 1.88 -1.88
C SER A 556 -11.39 1.80 -2.97
N PRO A 557 -12.68 1.81 -2.62
CA PRO A 557 -13.79 1.79 -3.58
C PRO A 557 -14.12 3.17 -4.16
N TRP A 558 -14.65 3.17 -5.39
CA TRP A 558 -15.52 4.22 -5.92
C TRP A 558 -16.82 3.57 -6.41
N ILE A 559 -17.97 4.16 -6.08
CA ILE A 559 -19.27 3.77 -6.65
C ILE A 559 -19.71 4.81 -7.67
N SER A 560 -19.84 4.38 -8.93
CA SER A 560 -20.26 5.24 -10.04
C SER A 560 -21.27 4.54 -10.94
N TYR A 561 -21.99 5.30 -11.76
CA TYR A 561 -23.12 4.82 -12.55
C TYR A 561 -22.93 5.12 -14.04
N ILE A 562 -23.00 4.08 -14.87
CA ILE A 562 -22.94 4.19 -16.33
C ILE A 562 -24.28 3.72 -16.89
N ASN A 563 -24.97 4.57 -17.66
CA ASN A 563 -26.29 4.30 -18.23
C ASN A 563 -27.32 3.76 -17.20
N GLY A 564 -27.28 4.28 -15.97
CA GLY A 564 -28.17 3.88 -14.87
C GLY A 564 -27.84 2.54 -14.21
N LYS A 565 -26.73 1.88 -14.58
CA LYS A 565 -26.23 0.66 -13.90
C LYS A 565 -25.10 1.01 -12.94
N LYS A 566 -25.09 0.38 -11.77
CA LYS A 566 -24.07 0.52 -10.72
C LYS A 566 -22.78 -0.20 -11.13
N PHE A 567 -21.64 0.45 -10.90
CA PHE A 567 -20.31 -0.13 -11.00
C PHE A 567 -19.49 0.21 -9.75
N MET A 568 -18.62 -0.70 -9.37
CA MET A 568 -17.62 -0.50 -8.32
C MET A 568 -16.23 -0.52 -8.95
N TYR A 569 -15.37 0.40 -8.51
CA TYR A 569 -13.97 0.49 -8.92
C TYR A 569 -13.12 0.32 -7.66
N LEU A 570 -12.10 -0.52 -7.68
CA LEU A 570 -11.25 -0.80 -6.52
C LEU A 570 -9.77 -0.58 -6.84
N SER A 571 -9.12 0.27 -6.05
CA SER A 571 -7.67 0.37 -5.96
C SER A 571 -7.18 -0.38 -4.71
N GLY A 572 -5.94 -0.89 -4.76
CA GLY A 572 -5.23 -1.39 -3.57
C GLY A 572 -4.46 -0.30 -2.82
N MET A 573 -3.92 -0.67 -1.64
CA MET A 573 -3.25 0.20 -0.67
C MET A 573 -2.24 1.21 -1.27
N PHE A 574 -1.51 0.85 -2.33
CA PHE A 574 -0.46 1.69 -2.92
C PHE A 574 -0.76 2.14 -4.36
N ASN A 575 -2.03 2.28 -4.72
CA ASN A 575 -2.47 2.84 -6.01
C ASN A 575 -1.96 2.08 -7.24
N GLY A 576 -1.59 0.80 -7.07
CA GLY A 576 -0.87 0.03 -8.09
C GLY A 576 -1.72 -0.51 -9.24
N PHE A 577 -3.04 -0.32 -9.22
CA PHE A 577 -4.01 -0.75 -10.23
C PHE A 577 -5.39 -0.12 -9.99
N LEU A 578 -6.29 -0.28 -10.95
CA LEU A 578 -7.73 -0.07 -10.76
C LEU A 578 -8.54 -1.24 -11.35
N ALA A 579 -9.19 -2.01 -10.47
CA ALA A 579 -10.13 -3.08 -10.82
C ALA A 579 -11.55 -2.53 -10.97
N ILE A 580 -12.36 -3.09 -11.87
CA ILE A 580 -13.69 -2.58 -12.21
C ILE A 580 -14.71 -3.71 -12.25
N TYR A 581 -15.86 -3.53 -11.60
CA TYR A 581 -16.88 -4.54 -11.39
C TYR A 581 -18.28 -4.01 -11.76
N ARG A 582 -19.05 -4.80 -12.49
CA ARG A 582 -20.52 -4.66 -12.63
C ARG A 582 -21.23 -5.40 -11.51
N PHE A 583 -22.49 -5.06 -11.25
CA PHE A 583 -23.31 -5.81 -10.29
C PHE A 583 -24.29 -6.79 -10.97
N ASP A 584 -24.32 -8.03 -10.47
CA ASP A 584 -25.32 -9.07 -10.73
C ASP A 584 -26.07 -9.36 -9.41
N GLY A 585 -27.13 -8.58 -9.17
CA GLY A 585 -27.73 -8.47 -7.83
C GLY A 585 -26.75 -7.80 -6.85
N GLU A 586 -26.46 -8.47 -5.73
CA GLU A 586 -25.44 -8.00 -4.77
C GLU A 586 -24.01 -8.42 -5.15
N ILE A 587 -23.82 -9.32 -6.11
CA ILE A 587 -22.49 -9.81 -6.48
C ILE A 587 -21.81 -8.80 -7.41
N ALA A 588 -20.66 -8.30 -6.98
CA ALA A 588 -19.75 -7.53 -7.82
C ALA A 588 -18.95 -8.51 -8.69
N VAL A 589 -19.19 -8.50 -9.99
CA VAL A 589 -18.57 -9.38 -10.98
C VAL A 589 -17.41 -8.64 -11.67
N PRO A 590 -16.18 -9.18 -11.70
CA PRO A 590 -15.07 -8.58 -12.43
C PRO A 590 -15.46 -8.26 -13.89
N SER A 591 -15.17 -7.04 -14.35
CA SER A 591 -15.60 -6.55 -15.67
C SER A 591 -14.46 -5.93 -16.48
N ALA A 592 -13.53 -5.26 -15.81
CA ALA A 592 -12.33 -4.70 -16.44
C ALA A 592 -11.24 -4.45 -15.38
N PHE A 593 -10.01 -4.23 -15.82
CA PHE A 593 -8.88 -3.94 -14.93
C PHE A 593 -7.81 -3.11 -15.66
N ILE A 594 -7.36 -2.01 -15.06
CA ILE A 594 -6.27 -1.17 -15.57
C ILE A 594 -5.05 -1.36 -14.70
N ALA A 595 -3.91 -1.66 -15.33
CA ALA A 595 -2.64 -1.88 -14.67
C ALA A 595 -1.54 -0.98 -15.28
N PRO A 596 -0.82 -0.17 -14.49
CA PRO A 596 0.34 0.58 -14.99
C PRO A 596 1.55 -0.30 -15.33
N SER A 597 1.61 -1.48 -14.73
CA SER A 597 2.65 -2.47 -14.96
C SER A 597 2.15 -3.85 -14.51
N LYS A 598 3.05 -4.82 -14.38
CA LYS A 598 2.75 -6.18 -13.93
C LYS A 598 2.36 -6.22 -12.45
N VAL A 599 1.19 -6.77 -12.12
CA VAL A 599 0.62 -6.84 -10.75
C VAL A 599 0.67 -8.26 -10.16
N GLY A 600 0.19 -8.42 -8.93
CA GLY A 600 -0.04 -9.74 -8.31
C GLY A 600 1.22 -10.57 -8.10
N ARG A 601 2.32 -9.95 -7.63
CA ARG A 601 3.58 -10.65 -7.30
C ARG A 601 3.69 -10.95 -5.80
N VAL A 602 4.03 -12.20 -5.50
CA VAL A 602 3.97 -12.75 -4.14
C VAL A 602 5.17 -13.71 -3.95
N ASN A 603 6.14 -13.32 -3.12
CA ASN A 603 7.48 -13.95 -3.05
C ASN A 603 8.18 -14.06 -4.43
N GLY A 604 8.08 -13.00 -5.24
CA GLY A 604 8.67 -12.97 -6.58
C GLY A 604 7.97 -13.83 -7.64
N LYS A 605 6.91 -14.58 -7.27
CA LYS A 605 6.09 -15.36 -8.20
C LYS A 605 4.79 -14.65 -8.51
N GLU A 606 4.33 -14.77 -9.75
CA GLU A 606 3.00 -14.32 -10.18
C GLU A 606 1.89 -15.14 -9.50
N GLN A 607 0.78 -14.48 -9.20
CA GLN A 607 -0.47 -15.09 -8.72
C GLN A 607 -1.68 -14.66 -9.54
N TRP A 608 -1.71 -13.40 -9.98
CA TRP A 608 -2.82 -12.86 -10.78
C TRP A 608 -2.37 -11.64 -11.61
N ALA A 609 -2.88 -11.41 -12.83
CA ALA A 609 -3.64 -12.35 -13.64
C ALA A 609 -2.68 -13.37 -14.28
N PRO A 610 -3.09 -14.64 -14.48
CA PRO A 610 -2.20 -15.73 -14.94
C PRO A 610 -1.59 -15.47 -16.32
N ASN A 611 -2.34 -14.79 -17.21
CA ASN A 611 -1.94 -14.53 -18.59
C ASN A 611 -1.66 -13.04 -18.86
N GLN A 612 -1.42 -12.23 -17.81
CA GLN A 612 -1.16 -10.79 -17.99
C GLN A 612 0.09 -10.52 -18.86
N PRO A 613 0.13 -9.40 -19.59
CA PRO A 613 1.31 -9.00 -20.36
C PRO A 613 2.60 -8.99 -19.54
N ARG A 614 3.68 -9.55 -20.12
CA ARG A 614 4.96 -9.77 -19.41
C ARG A 614 5.73 -8.49 -19.10
N LYS A 615 5.48 -7.41 -19.85
CA LYS A 615 6.07 -6.08 -19.70
C LYS A 615 5.02 -5.04 -20.06
N GLY A 616 5.13 -3.86 -19.46
CA GLY A 616 4.30 -2.71 -19.76
C GLY A 616 2.99 -2.64 -19.00
N ARG A 617 2.34 -1.49 -19.16
CA ARG A 617 0.95 -1.21 -18.81
C ARG A 617 -0.02 -2.06 -19.64
N TRP A 618 -1.21 -2.29 -19.12
CA TRP A 618 -2.26 -3.04 -19.83
C TRP A 618 -3.66 -2.75 -19.30
N LEU A 619 -4.65 -3.04 -20.14
CA LEU A 619 -6.08 -3.04 -19.83
C LEU A 619 -6.61 -4.46 -20.08
N TRP A 620 -7.42 -5.00 -19.16
CA TRP A 620 -8.26 -6.18 -19.40
C TRP A 620 -9.73 -5.76 -19.41
N ARG A 621 -10.55 -6.43 -20.22
CA ARG A 621 -12.02 -6.31 -20.23
C ARG A 621 -12.64 -7.69 -20.43
N ASP A 622 -13.53 -8.10 -19.53
CA ASP A 622 -14.39 -9.27 -19.69
C ASP A 622 -15.26 -9.08 -20.94
N LEU A 623 -15.07 -9.90 -21.98
CA LEU A 623 -15.82 -9.82 -23.24
C LEU A 623 -16.95 -10.85 -23.34
N ASN A 624 -16.92 -11.85 -22.46
CA ASN A 624 -17.75 -13.05 -22.56
C ASN A 624 -18.82 -13.14 -21.46
N GLY A 625 -18.58 -12.51 -20.30
CA GLY A 625 -19.46 -12.45 -19.13
C GLY A 625 -19.05 -13.32 -17.94
N ASP A 626 -17.98 -14.10 -18.05
CA ASP A 626 -17.51 -15.04 -17.01
C ASP A 626 -16.62 -14.42 -15.94
N GLY A 627 -16.10 -13.20 -16.15
CA GLY A 627 -15.28 -12.48 -15.15
C GLY A 627 -13.88 -13.06 -14.93
N ASP A 628 -13.50 -14.10 -15.65
CA ASP A 628 -12.15 -14.66 -15.67
C ASP A 628 -11.36 -14.05 -16.85
N GLN A 629 -10.03 -14.17 -16.86
CA GLN A 629 -9.19 -13.53 -17.89
C GLN A 629 -8.81 -14.50 -19.01
N GLN A 630 -9.05 -14.14 -20.28
CA GLN A 630 -8.54 -14.88 -21.43
C GLN A 630 -7.56 -14.07 -22.31
N ASP A 631 -6.72 -14.77 -23.08
CA ASP A 631 -5.61 -14.17 -23.85
C ASP A 631 -6.07 -13.09 -24.84
N ASN A 632 -7.29 -13.22 -25.38
CA ASN A 632 -7.88 -12.28 -26.34
C ASN A 632 -8.60 -11.08 -25.70
N GLU A 633 -8.47 -10.89 -24.38
CA GLU A 633 -9.13 -9.84 -23.61
C GLU A 633 -8.18 -8.77 -23.07
N PHE A 634 -6.87 -8.91 -23.33
CA PHE A 634 -5.85 -7.95 -22.94
C PHE A 634 -5.57 -6.94 -24.08
N TYR A 635 -5.53 -5.66 -23.71
CA TYR A 635 -5.40 -4.51 -24.59
C TYR A 635 -4.29 -3.57 -24.10
N GLY A 636 -3.78 -2.72 -25.01
CA GLY A 636 -2.89 -1.61 -24.66
C GLY A 636 -1.49 -2.00 -24.18
N ALA A 637 -1.08 -3.26 -24.38
CA ALA A 637 0.22 -3.76 -23.93
C ALA A 637 1.37 -3.36 -24.87
N ASP A 638 1.77 -2.09 -24.82
CA ASP A 638 2.86 -1.51 -25.62
C ASP A 638 4.29 -1.82 -25.10
N GLY A 639 4.38 -2.59 -24.01
CA GLY A 639 5.64 -2.97 -23.37
C GLY A 639 6.27 -1.88 -22.50
N LYS A 640 5.67 -0.68 -22.42
CA LYS A 640 6.13 0.45 -21.59
C LYS A 640 5.32 0.50 -20.30
N ASN A 641 5.98 0.60 -19.15
CA ASN A 641 5.28 0.77 -17.88
C ASN A 641 4.81 2.22 -17.75
N ASP A 642 3.59 2.44 -17.26
CA ASP A 642 3.19 3.75 -16.74
C ASP A 642 3.89 3.96 -15.40
N ARG A 643 5.01 4.68 -15.42
CA ARG A 643 5.76 5.04 -14.21
C ARG A 643 5.02 6.13 -13.43
N ALA A 644 5.17 6.09 -12.11
CA ALA A 644 4.78 7.16 -11.20
C ALA A 644 3.31 7.60 -11.24
N ILE A 645 2.36 6.66 -11.37
CA ILE A 645 0.96 6.92 -10.96
C ILE A 645 0.95 7.17 -9.45
N ASN A 646 0.49 8.35 -9.04
CA ASN A 646 0.29 8.68 -7.62
C ASN A 646 -1.19 8.74 -7.24
N GLY A 647 -2.10 8.94 -8.20
CA GLY A 647 -3.53 9.07 -7.92
C GLY A 647 -4.45 8.48 -9.00
N TRP A 648 -5.61 8.03 -8.55
CA TRP A 648 -6.78 7.57 -9.29
C TRP A 648 -7.98 8.39 -8.83
N ASP A 649 -8.92 8.64 -9.74
CA ASP A 649 -10.27 9.06 -9.40
C ASP A 649 -11.26 8.54 -10.44
N VAL A 650 -12.54 8.43 -10.07
CA VAL A 650 -13.62 7.97 -10.94
C VAL A 650 -14.81 8.92 -10.81
N ASP A 651 -15.11 9.62 -11.90
CA ASP A 651 -16.18 10.62 -11.88
C ASP A 651 -17.58 10.01 -11.99
N SER A 652 -18.61 10.84 -11.79
CA SER A 652 -20.03 10.45 -11.82
C SER A 652 -20.54 9.91 -13.16
N LYS A 653 -19.74 10.03 -14.23
CA LYS A 653 -20.01 9.50 -15.58
C LYS A 653 -19.21 8.22 -15.86
N GLY A 654 -18.44 7.74 -14.88
CA GLY A 654 -17.56 6.59 -15.00
C GLY A 654 -16.27 6.86 -15.77
N ASN A 655 -15.86 8.12 -15.99
CA ASN A 655 -14.52 8.36 -16.55
C ASN A 655 -13.48 8.15 -15.45
N ILE A 656 -12.35 7.55 -15.82
CA ILE A 656 -11.25 7.27 -14.90
C ILE A 656 -10.15 8.31 -15.11
N TRP A 657 -9.78 8.99 -14.05
CA TRP A 657 -8.73 10.01 -14.03
C TRP A 657 -7.47 9.45 -13.35
N ILE A 658 -6.31 9.71 -13.93
CA ILE A 658 -5.01 9.23 -13.46
C ILE A 658 -4.08 10.41 -13.24
N ALA A 659 -3.63 10.61 -12.00
CA ALA A 659 -2.61 11.59 -11.64
C ALA A 659 -1.22 10.95 -11.71
N TYR A 660 -0.42 11.36 -12.69
CA TYR A 660 1.00 11.00 -12.75
C TYR A 660 1.82 12.04 -11.99
N ALA A 661 2.82 11.58 -11.24
CA ALA A 661 3.69 12.39 -10.40
C ALA A 661 4.23 13.64 -11.11
N TYR A 662 4.64 13.49 -12.37
CA TYR A 662 5.45 14.50 -13.06
C TYR A 662 4.67 15.16 -14.20
N GLY A 663 3.69 15.98 -13.83
CA GLY A 663 3.09 17.00 -14.72
C GLY A 663 2.05 16.51 -15.74
N LYS A 664 1.59 15.26 -15.66
CA LYS A 664 0.56 14.69 -16.56
C LYS A 664 -0.66 14.19 -15.79
N ILE A 665 -1.84 14.41 -16.35
CA ILE A 665 -3.10 13.77 -15.94
C ILE A 665 -3.70 13.09 -17.18
N GLU A 666 -4.06 11.81 -17.08
CA GLU A 666 -4.79 11.11 -18.15
C GLU A 666 -6.25 10.88 -17.76
N LYS A 667 -7.14 10.92 -18.73
CA LYS A 667 -8.56 10.58 -18.60
C LYS A 667 -8.91 9.45 -19.57
N TYR A 668 -9.39 8.33 -19.05
CA TYR A 668 -10.10 7.33 -19.85
C TYR A 668 -11.58 7.71 -19.89
N GLU A 669 -12.07 8.08 -21.06
CA GLU A 669 -13.49 8.36 -21.25
C GLU A 669 -14.28 7.04 -21.26
N CYS A 670 -15.39 6.99 -20.52
CA CYS A 670 -16.29 5.83 -20.58
C CYS A 670 -17.10 5.89 -21.88
N GLN A 671 -16.96 4.87 -22.72
CA GLN A 671 -17.59 4.82 -24.05
C GLN A 671 -18.95 4.11 -24.03
N GLY A 672 -19.56 4.03 -22.85
CA GLY A 672 -20.78 3.26 -22.59
C GLY A 672 -20.50 1.82 -22.18
N LEU A 673 -21.47 0.94 -22.44
CA LEU A 673 -21.45 -0.47 -22.05
C LEU A 673 -21.54 -1.36 -23.29
N ASP A 674 -20.90 -2.52 -23.24
CA ASP A 674 -21.04 -3.54 -24.28
C ASP A 674 -22.31 -4.40 -24.11
N LYS A 675 -22.45 -5.42 -24.98
CA LYS A 675 -23.58 -6.35 -25.01
C LYS A 675 -23.79 -7.16 -23.72
N ILE A 676 -22.75 -7.33 -22.90
CA ILE A 676 -22.80 -8.04 -21.62
C ILE A 676 -23.13 -7.07 -20.47
N GLY A 677 -22.84 -5.78 -20.68
CA GLY A 677 -22.98 -4.72 -19.69
C GLY A 677 -21.68 -4.34 -19.01
N ASN A 678 -20.53 -4.79 -19.53
CA ASN A 678 -19.22 -4.37 -19.06
C ASN A 678 -18.86 -2.99 -19.63
N PRO A 679 -18.14 -2.13 -18.89
CA PRO A 679 -17.82 -0.79 -19.34
C PRO A 679 -16.78 -0.82 -20.47
N ILE A 680 -16.94 0.09 -21.42
CA ILE A 680 -16.04 0.22 -22.57
C ILE A 680 -15.02 1.31 -22.28
N TYR A 681 -13.77 0.89 -22.13
CA TYR A 681 -12.58 1.75 -22.13
C TYR A 681 -11.63 1.27 -23.22
N THR A 682 -10.89 2.20 -23.81
CA THR A 682 -9.89 1.93 -24.85
C THR A 682 -8.69 2.86 -24.65
N ARG A 683 -7.52 2.48 -25.17
CA ARG A 683 -6.30 3.31 -25.05
C ARG A 683 -6.25 4.43 -26.09
N GLU A 684 -6.92 4.21 -27.21
CA GLU A 684 -7.01 5.08 -28.37
C GLU A 684 -7.81 6.36 -28.07
N ASN A 685 -8.63 6.36 -27.01
CA ASN A 685 -9.49 7.47 -26.59
C ASN A 685 -9.09 8.02 -25.20
N VAL A 686 -7.85 7.82 -24.78
CA VAL A 686 -7.30 8.47 -23.58
C VAL A 686 -6.98 9.93 -23.88
N VAL A 687 -7.53 10.84 -23.09
CA VAL A 687 -7.25 12.28 -23.17
C VAL A 687 -6.16 12.65 -22.17
N SER A 688 -5.05 13.20 -22.66
CA SER A 688 -3.92 13.63 -21.82
C SER A 688 -3.95 15.14 -21.60
N TYR A 689 -3.85 15.54 -20.33
CA TYR A 689 -3.76 16.92 -19.87
C TYR A 689 -2.39 17.17 -19.25
N SER A 690 -1.77 18.31 -19.55
CA SER A 690 -0.66 18.82 -18.73
C SER A 690 -1.21 19.44 -17.45
N VAL A 691 -0.52 19.26 -16.33
CA VAL A 691 -0.81 20.02 -15.11
C VAL A 691 -0.59 21.52 -15.39
N PRO A 692 -1.56 22.41 -15.10
CA PRO A 692 -1.41 23.85 -15.34
C PRO A 692 -0.19 24.42 -14.60
N LYS A 693 0.55 25.31 -15.26
CA LYS A 693 1.81 25.86 -14.72
C LYS A 693 1.60 26.67 -13.44
N GLU A 694 0.41 27.25 -13.31
CA GLU A 694 -0.08 27.98 -12.15
C GLU A 694 -0.12 27.11 -10.88
N ALA A 695 -0.23 25.77 -11.02
CA ALA A 695 -0.15 24.85 -9.88
C ALA A 695 1.25 24.82 -9.25
N ASN A 696 2.31 25.11 -10.02
CA ASN A 696 3.70 25.12 -9.57
C ASN A 696 4.14 23.82 -8.83
N PHE A 697 3.49 22.69 -9.14
CA PHE A 697 3.81 21.38 -8.57
C PHE A 697 5.03 20.76 -9.28
N HIS A 698 5.97 20.26 -8.48
CA HIS A 698 7.03 19.37 -8.97
C HIS A 698 6.64 17.90 -8.82
N GLN A 699 5.73 17.59 -7.87
CA GLN A 699 5.12 16.28 -7.75
C GLN A 699 3.61 16.40 -7.50
N LEU A 700 2.80 15.96 -8.47
CA LEU A 700 1.36 15.74 -8.32
C LEU A 700 1.11 14.45 -7.52
N ARG A 701 0.12 14.45 -6.62
CA ARG A 701 -0.21 13.32 -5.73
C ARG A 701 -1.66 12.88 -5.83
N ARG A 702 -2.60 13.79 -6.09
CA ARG A 702 -4.03 13.51 -6.28
C ARG A 702 -4.59 14.39 -7.40
N ALA A 703 -5.58 13.86 -8.10
CA ALA A 703 -6.47 14.62 -8.97
C ALA A 703 -7.89 14.07 -8.72
N GLU A 704 -8.82 14.94 -8.35
CA GLU A 704 -10.22 14.61 -8.05
C GLU A 704 -11.13 15.53 -8.88
N TYR A 705 -12.01 14.95 -9.69
CA TYR A 705 -12.75 15.68 -10.72
C TYR A 705 -14.26 15.65 -10.51
N ILE A 706 -14.85 16.84 -10.29
CA ILE A 706 -16.28 17.04 -10.09
C ILE A 706 -16.94 17.33 -11.44
N ALA A 707 -17.45 16.29 -12.09
CA ALA A 707 -17.95 16.33 -13.48
C ALA A 707 -19.22 17.17 -13.70
N GLU A 708 -19.96 17.49 -12.65
CA GLU A 708 -21.11 18.43 -12.64
C GLU A 708 -20.65 19.89 -12.66
N ALA A 709 -19.50 20.18 -12.06
CA ALA A 709 -18.95 21.53 -11.90
C ALA A 709 -17.90 21.88 -12.96
N ASP A 710 -17.37 20.89 -13.69
CA ASP A 710 -16.16 21.01 -14.52
C ASP A 710 -14.97 21.55 -13.72
N THR A 711 -14.84 21.07 -12.49
CA THR A 711 -13.84 21.49 -11.51
C THR A 711 -12.90 20.33 -11.18
N MET A 712 -11.60 20.59 -11.23
CA MET A 712 -10.53 19.67 -10.85
C MET A 712 -9.84 20.16 -9.58
N TYR A 713 -9.68 19.27 -8.60
CA TYR A 713 -8.88 19.50 -7.39
C TYR A 713 -7.60 18.68 -7.46
N LEU A 714 -6.45 19.36 -7.40
CA LEU A 714 -5.12 18.75 -7.47
C LEU A 714 -4.44 18.85 -6.11
N GLY A 715 -4.01 17.71 -5.57
CA GLY A 715 -3.10 17.64 -4.41
C GLY A 715 -1.67 17.41 -4.87
N GLY A 716 -0.69 18.14 -4.35
CA GLY A 716 0.72 17.96 -4.71
C GLY A 716 1.71 18.75 -3.85
N TYR A 717 3.00 18.58 -4.14
CA TYR A 717 4.07 19.39 -3.56
C TYR A 717 4.48 20.48 -4.55
N SER A 718 4.40 21.74 -4.11
CA SER A 718 4.93 22.87 -4.88
C SER A 718 6.44 23.00 -4.73
N TYR A 719 7.09 23.69 -5.67
CA TYR A 719 8.52 24.07 -5.55
C TYR A 719 8.85 24.96 -4.34
N LYS A 720 7.85 25.46 -3.60
CA LYS A 720 8.05 26.37 -2.45
C LYS A 720 7.97 25.67 -1.09
N ASN A 721 7.16 24.61 -1.00
CA ASN A 721 6.78 23.95 0.26
C ASN A 721 7.12 22.46 0.21
N TYR A 722 8.40 22.12 0.02
CA TYR A 722 8.86 20.74 -0.05
C TYR A 722 9.43 20.24 1.28
N GLU A 723 8.67 19.39 1.97
CA GLU A 723 9.18 18.40 2.91
C GLU A 723 8.68 17.03 2.47
N TYR A 724 9.58 16.10 2.16
CA TYR A 724 9.24 14.73 1.77
C TYR A 724 8.82 13.93 3.01
N ASP A 725 7.54 13.58 3.10
CA ASP A 725 6.95 12.85 4.23
C ASP A 725 6.97 11.31 4.05
N GLY A 726 6.94 10.84 2.80
CA GLY A 726 6.95 9.42 2.44
C GLY A 726 6.02 9.07 1.27
N GLY A 727 5.74 7.77 1.13
CA GLY A 727 4.67 7.30 0.24
C GLY A 727 3.30 7.56 0.87
N GLY A 728 2.26 7.74 0.04
CA GLY A 728 0.88 7.85 0.51
C GLY A 728 0.32 9.27 0.50
N SER A 729 1.03 10.27 1.02
CA SER A 729 0.57 11.66 1.20
C SER A 729 -0.07 12.33 -0.04
N ILE A 730 -1.01 13.26 0.19
CA ILE A 730 -1.63 14.13 -0.84
C ILE A 730 -0.76 15.31 -1.26
N GLY A 731 0.37 15.54 -0.60
CA GLY A 731 1.23 16.72 -0.83
C GLY A 731 1.02 17.86 0.17
N SER A 732 1.78 18.94 -0.01
CA SER A 732 1.75 20.13 0.84
C SER A 732 0.71 21.17 0.44
N GLU A 733 0.05 21.02 -0.71
CA GLU A 733 -0.91 21.99 -1.23
C GLU A 733 -2.08 21.29 -1.96
N ILE A 734 -3.30 21.83 -1.79
CA ILE A 734 -4.46 21.54 -2.67
C ILE A 734 -4.75 22.77 -3.53
N ILE A 735 -4.98 22.57 -4.82
CA ILE A 735 -5.30 23.62 -5.79
C ILE A 735 -6.56 23.24 -6.57
N ARG A 736 -7.49 24.20 -6.70
CA ARG A 736 -8.71 24.07 -7.50
C ARG A 736 -8.54 24.76 -8.85
N PHE A 737 -8.97 24.09 -9.92
CA PHE A 737 -9.13 24.65 -11.27
C PHE A 737 -10.58 24.48 -11.73
N ASP A 738 -11.21 25.55 -12.20
CA ASP A 738 -12.53 25.51 -12.84
C ASP A 738 -12.39 25.48 -14.37
N ASN A 739 -13.49 25.12 -15.06
CA ASN A 739 -13.57 25.00 -16.53
C ASN A 739 -12.55 24.02 -17.12
N TRP A 740 -12.19 22.98 -16.37
CA TRP A 740 -11.08 22.08 -16.65
C TRP A 740 -11.13 21.47 -18.05
N SER A 741 -12.31 21.02 -18.49
CA SER A 741 -12.55 20.38 -19.78
C SER A 741 -12.31 21.28 -21.01
N LYS A 742 -12.22 22.61 -20.81
CA LYS A 742 -12.10 23.60 -21.90
C LYS A 742 -10.83 24.42 -21.79
N LYS A 743 -10.63 25.06 -20.63
CA LYS A 743 -9.53 25.95 -20.32
C LYS A 743 -9.43 26.03 -18.80
N PRO A 744 -8.58 25.22 -18.15
CA PRO A 744 -8.37 25.26 -16.71
C PRO A 744 -8.02 26.68 -16.23
N GLU A 745 -8.79 27.20 -15.29
CA GLU A 745 -8.53 28.49 -14.65
C GLU A 745 -8.44 28.30 -13.12
N MET A 746 -7.30 28.70 -12.53
CA MET A 746 -7.04 28.52 -11.11
C MET A 746 -8.04 29.34 -10.27
N HIS A 747 -8.73 28.69 -9.34
CA HIS A 747 -9.77 29.35 -8.54
C HIS A 747 -9.17 30.34 -7.55
N LYS A 748 -9.85 31.49 -7.39
CA LYS A 748 -9.43 32.54 -6.44
C LYS A 748 -9.54 32.04 -5.00
N GLY A 749 -8.45 32.11 -4.24
CA GLY A 749 -8.38 31.62 -2.85
C GLY A 749 -7.56 30.34 -2.66
N PHE A 750 -7.03 29.78 -3.75
CA PHE A 750 -6.08 28.67 -3.74
C PHE A 750 -4.64 29.17 -4.00
N PRO A 751 -3.57 28.43 -3.60
CA PRO A 751 -3.58 27.12 -2.97
C PRO A 751 -4.12 27.13 -1.53
N ILE A 752 -4.73 26.02 -1.11
CA ILE A 752 -4.87 25.68 0.30
C ILE A 752 -3.56 25.02 0.73
N LEU A 753 -2.86 25.61 1.70
CA LEU A 753 -1.70 24.97 2.31
C LEU A 753 -2.15 23.84 3.24
N ILE A 754 -1.58 22.66 3.03
CA ILE A 754 -1.75 21.46 3.85
C ILE A 754 -0.56 21.43 4.83
N PRO A 755 -0.79 21.64 6.14
CA PRO A 755 0.30 21.61 7.11
C PRO A 755 1.04 20.28 7.09
N ASN A 756 2.31 20.33 6.72
CA ASN A 756 3.27 19.26 6.94
C ASN A 756 4.26 19.74 8.02
N THR A 757 4.42 18.99 9.10
CA THR A 757 5.44 19.29 10.11
C THR A 757 6.00 18.02 10.74
N SER A 758 7.33 17.99 10.88
CA SER A 758 8.09 16.99 11.64
C SER A 758 8.23 17.32 13.14
N GLN A 759 7.74 18.47 13.62
CA GLN A 759 7.85 18.88 15.03
C GLN A 759 6.64 19.72 15.52
N GLY A 760 5.52 19.06 15.80
CA GLY A 760 4.47 19.65 16.65
C GLY A 760 4.79 19.41 18.14
N LYS A 761 4.41 20.35 19.03
CA LYS A 761 4.55 20.16 20.50
C LYS A 761 3.72 18.98 21.04
N TYR A 762 2.82 18.42 20.22
CA TYR A 762 1.87 17.36 20.58
C TYR A 762 1.81 16.19 19.58
N TYR A 763 2.55 16.21 18.45
CA TYR A 763 2.57 15.13 17.44
C TYR A 763 3.91 15.15 16.70
N THR A 764 4.47 13.99 16.37
CA THR A 764 5.86 13.82 15.85
C THR A 764 5.96 13.77 14.33
N SER A 765 4.87 13.47 13.64
CA SER A 765 4.70 13.73 12.21
C SER A 765 3.21 13.96 11.92
N VAL A 766 2.93 14.92 11.05
CA VAL A 766 1.59 15.31 10.60
C VAL A 766 1.69 15.59 9.11
N HIS A 767 1.09 14.74 8.28
CA HIS A 767 0.98 14.96 6.83
C HIS A 767 -0.43 14.59 6.34
N GLY A 768 -0.91 15.29 5.31
CA GLY A 768 -2.22 15.02 4.71
C GLY A 768 -2.17 13.69 3.95
N GLN A 769 -2.92 12.69 4.41
CA GLN A 769 -2.88 11.33 3.86
C GLN A 769 -3.97 11.10 2.80
N SER A 770 -5.15 11.68 2.99
CA SER A 770 -6.28 11.59 2.04
C SER A 770 -7.05 12.90 1.95
N MET A 771 -7.70 13.13 0.81
CA MET A 771 -8.64 14.22 0.57
C MET A 771 -9.90 13.69 -0.11
N SER A 772 -11.00 14.42 0.03
CA SER A 772 -12.20 14.27 -0.78
C SER A 772 -13.02 15.56 -0.77
N VAL A 773 -13.78 15.79 -1.83
CA VAL A 773 -14.55 17.01 -2.06
C VAL A 773 -16.02 16.67 -2.26
N SER A 774 -16.89 17.34 -1.52
CA SER A 774 -18.34 17.24 -1.72
C SER A 774 -19.01 18.58 -1.48
N GLY A 775 -19.95 18.94 -2.35
CA GLY A 775 -20.68 20.21 -2.28
C GLY A 775 -19.77 21.43 -2.20
N LYS A 776 -19.78 22.13 -1.06
CA LYS A 776 -18.93 23.31 -0.78
C LYS A 776 -17.76 23.01 0.17
N ARG A 777 -17.39 21.74 0.36
CA ARG A 777 -16.38 21.30 1.33
C ARG A 777 -15.25 20.52 0.68
N ILE A 778 -14.04 20.82 1.12
CA ILE A 778 -12.87 19.94 0.96
C ILE A 778 -12.57 19.39 2.35
N PHE A 779 -12.48 18.08 2.47
CA PHE A 779 -12.08 17.41 3.70
C PHE A 779 -10.67 16.85 3.53
N VAL A 780 -9.84 16.90 4.57
CA VAL A 780 -8.47 16.39 4.56
C VAL A 780 -8.21 15.59 5.84
N THR A 781 -7.82 14.34 5.68
CA THR A 781 -7.43 13.42 6.75
C THR A 781 -5.91 13.36 6.86
N TYR A 782 -5.39 13.38 8.09
CA TYR A 782 -3.95 13.34 8.38
C TYR A 782 -3.57 12.02 9.05
N ALA A 783 -2.48 11.41 8.58
CA ALA A 783 -1.82 10.33 9.30
C ALA A 783 -0.89 10.93 10.35
N ASN A 784 -1.10 10.61 11.64
CA ASN A 784 -0.31 11.17 12.73
C ASN A 784 0.15 10.11 13.74
N LEU A 785 1.34 10.39 14.28
CA LEU A 785 1.85 9.77 15.51
C LEU A 785 1.92 10.82 16.62
N ALA A 786 1.36 10.47 17.78
CA ALA A 786 1.51 11.20 19.02
C ALA A 786 2.91 10.98 19.63
N PRO A 787 3.35 11.80 20.61
CA PRO A 787 4.73 11.80 21.10
C PRO A 787 5.08 10.56 21.94
N ASP A 788 4.07 9.81 22.38
CA ASP A 788 4.20 8.50 23.02
C ASP A 788 4.26 7.33 22.03
N GLY A 789 4.24 7.62 20.72
CA GLY A 789 4.23 6.63 19.64
C GLY A 789 2.84 6.09 19.29
N SER A 790 1.77 6.60 19.93
CA SER A 790 0.40 6.18 19.61
C SER A 790 -0.14 6.83 18.32
N LYS A 791 -1.02 6.15 17.60
CA LYS A 791 -1.60 6.60 16.33
C LYS A 791 -2.88 7.42 16.60
N VAL A 792 -3.04 8.61 16.00
CA VAL A 792 -4.20 9.50 16.29
C VAL A 792 -4.76 10.15 15.03
N GLY A 793 -6.08 10.05 14.83
CA GLY A 793 -6.77 10.67 13.70
C GLY A 793 -7.01 12.16 13.89
N VAL A 794 -6.61 12.95 12.89
CA VAL A 794 -6.91 14.37 12.80
C VAL A 794 -7.47 14.65 11.41
N ASN A 795 -8.62 15.32 11.33
CA ASN A 795 -9.25 15.67 10.06
C ASN A 795 -9.66 17.14 10.03
N PHE A 796 -9.45 17.80 8.90
CA PHE A 796 -9.70 19.22 8.68
C PHE A 796 -10.77 19.42 7.60
N ALA A 797 -11.65 20.41 7.80
CA ALA A 797 -12.61 20.84 6.79
C ALA A 797 -12.25 22.25 6.28
N TYR A 798 -12.37 22.46 4.98
CA TYR A 798 -12.15 23.73 4.30
C TYR A 798 -13.33 24.08 3.40
N ASN A 799 -13.50 25.37 3.12
CA ASN A 799 -14.47 25.88 2.16
C ASN A 799 -13.93 25.74 0.73
N ALA A 800 -14.63 24.98 -0.12
CA ALA A 800 -14.22 24.73 -1.51
C ALA A 800 -14.27 25.97 -2.43
N GLU A 801 -14.98 27.03 -2.03
CA GLU A 801 -15.15 28.29 -2.78
C GLU A 801 -14.18 29.40 -2.33
N THR A 802 -13.54 29.26 -1.15
CA THR A 802 -12.68 30.33 -0.61
C THR A 802 -11.32 29.88 -0.11
N GLY A 803 -11.10 28.57 0.02
CA GLY A 803 -9.92 27.99 0.68
C GLY A 803 -9.90 28.17 2.20
N GLU A 804 -10.92 28.80 2.80
CA GLU A 804 -10.96 29.09 4.24
C GLU A 804 -11.05 27.80 5.07
N PHE A 805 -10.17 27.68 6.08
CA PHE A 805 -10.23 26.60 7.06
C PHE A 805 -11.43 26.77 8.00
N LEU A 806 -12.28 25.74 8.08
CA LEU A 806 -13.56 25.75 8.79
C LEU A 806 -13.51 25.04 10.14
N GLY A 807 -12.52 24.16 10.37
CA GLY A 807 -12.29 23.53 11.66
C GLY A 807 -11.78 22.09 11.58
N GLN A 808 -11.56 21.50 12.76
CA GLN A 808 -11.14 20.11 12.91
C GLN A 808 -12.32 19.23 13.34
N PHE A 809 -12.33 17.98 12.88
CA PHE A 809 -13.25 16.94 13.32
C PHE A 809 -12.50 15.64 13.57
N ASN A 810 -12.41 15.25 14.85
CA ASN A 810 -11.53 14.16 15.28
C ASN A 810 -12.35 13.09 16.02
N PRO A 811 -11.78 11.88 16.23
CA PRO A 811 -12.38 10.85 17.06
C PRO A 811 -12.68 11.35 18.48
N GLY A 812 -13.62 10.69 19.16
CA GLY A 812 -14.05 11.09 20.50
C GLY A 812 -14.59 9.93 21.34
N PRO A 813 -14.98 10.20 22.60
CA PRO A 813 -15.53 9.18 23.50
C PRO A 813 -16.74 8.44 22.93
N GLU A 814 -17.52 9.10 22.05
CA GLU A 814 -18.74 8.56 21.45
C GLU A 814 -18.48 7.34 20.54
N VAL A 815 -17.26 7.25 19.97
CA VAL A 815 -16.83 6.13 19.10
C VAL A 815 -15.94 5.12 19.82
N GLY A 816 -15.93 5.13 21.16
CA GLY A 816 -15.26 4.12 22.00
C GLY A 816 -14.13 4.66 22.90
N GLY A 817 -13.65 5.88 22.63
CA GLY A 817 -12.74 6.61 23.54
C GLY A 817 -11.38 5.96 23.79
N ALA A 818 -10.85 5.16 22.86
CA ALA A 818 -9.42 4.86 22.86
C ALA A 818 -8.62 6.13 22.55
N ASP A 819 -7.55 6.36 23.30
CA ASP A 819 -6.71 7.56 23.16
C ASP A 819 -5.93 7.56 21.83
N ASN A 820 -5.90 6.42 21.15
CA ASN A 820 -5.14 6.11 19.95
C ASN A 820 -6.01 5.57 18.82
N ALA A 821 -7.08 6.30 18.53
CA ALA A 821 -8.04 5.99 17.48
C ALA A 821 -7.91 6.95 16.29
N GLY A 822 -8.33 6.51 15.10
CA GLY A 822 -8.34 7.33 13.89
C GLY A 822 -7.09 7.15 13.02
N TRP A 823 -6.40 6.02 13.12
CA TRP A 823 -5.25 5.76 12.26
C TRP A 823 -5.70 5.49 10.82
N VAL A 824 -5.01 6.13 9.88
CA VAL A 824 -5.25 6.08 8.44
C VAL A 824 -3.89 5.82 7.79
N ASP A 825 -3.80 4.83 6.93
CA ASP A 825 -2.56 4.47 6.23
C ASP A 825 -2.75 4.17 4.73
N ILE A 826 -3.98 4.29 4.19
CA ILE A 826 -4.22 4.23 2.73
C ILE A 826 -4.37 5.63 2.06
N PRO A 827 -3.97 5.78 0.78
CA PRO A 827 -4.05 7.03 0.01
C PRO A 827 -5.46 7.63 -0.18
N TYR A 828 -6.50 6.80 -0.08
CA TYR A 828 -7.91 7.21 -0.17
C TYR A 828 -8.67 6.93 1.12
N GLY A 829 -8.00 7.00 2.27
CA GLY A 829 -8.59 6.76 3.60
C GLY A 829 -9.65 7.78 4.04
N GLN A 830 -10.27 8.52 3.11
CA GLN A 830 -11.39 9.43 3.36
C GLN A 830 -12.33 9.52 2.16
N LYS A 831 -13.63 9.35 2.36
CA LYS A 831 -14.71 9.60 1.38
C LYS A 831 -15.74 10.56 1.95
N SER A 832 -16.33 11.42 1.12
CA SER A 832 -17.36 12.36 1.58
C SER A 832 -18.53 12.46 0.61
N PHE A 833 -19.73 12.66 1.16
CA PHE A 833 -20.98 12.76 0.41
C PHE A 833 -21.85 13.87 1.01
N MET A 834 -22.42 14.71 0.15
CA MET A 834 -23.41 15.72 0.56
C MET A 834 -24.80 15.20 0.23
N ARG A 835 -25.60 14.98 1.27
CA ARG A 835 -26.98 14.51 1.18
C ARG A 835 -27.91 15.57 0.58
N ALA A 836 -29.06 15.14 0.10
CA ALA A 836 -30.09 16.00 -0.48
C ALA A 836 -30.66 17.05 0.51
N ASN A 837 -30.54 16.81 1.83
CA ASN A 837 -30.88 17.77 2.88
C ASN A 837 -29.72 18.74 3.25
N GLY A 838 -28.57 18.61 2.59
CA GLY A 838 -27.34 19.39 2.83
C GLY A 838 -26.48 18.90 4.00
N GLU A 839 -26.81 17.78 4.66
CA GLU A 839 -25.93 17.12 5.62
C GLU A 839 -24.71 16.53 4.89
N TYR A 840 -23.50 16.82 5.37
CA TYR A 840 -22.28 16.17 4.92
C TYR A 840 -22.03 14.91 5.72
N LEU A 841 -21.80 13.80 5.03
CA LEU A 841 -21.27 12.57 5.57
C LEU A 841 -19.80 12.49 5.19
N VAL A 842 -18.94 12.13 6.14
CA VAL A 842 -17.51 11.88 5.88
C VAL A 842 -17.14 10.55 6.52
N LEU A 843 -16.76 9.58 5.69
CA LEU A 843 -16.10 8.37 6.13
C LEU A 843 -14.60 8.62 6.18
N VAL A 844 -13.97 8.14 7.25
CA VAL A 844 -12.52 8.16 7.45
C VAL A 844 -12.12 6.76 7.89
N GLU A 845 -11.08 6.22 7.25
CA GLU A 845 -10.48 4.95 7.64
C GLU A 845 -10.11 4.96 9.13
N GLU A 846 -10.35 3.84 9.80
CA GLU A 846 -9.84 3.57 11.13
C GLU A 846 -9.37 2.13 11.18
N ASP A 847 -8.34 1.84 10.40
CA ASP A 847 -7.82 0.50 10.14
C ASP A 847 -7.64 -0.33 11.42
N TRP A 848 -7.30 0.32 12.53
CA TRP A 848 -7.14 -0.29 13.84
C TRP A 848 -8.38 -1.04 14.37
N LYS A 849 -9.44 -0.35 14.84
CA LYS A 849 -10.46 -0.93 15.74
C LYS A 849 -11.90 -0.72 15.26
N GLY A 850 -12.31 0.54 15.08
CA GLY A 850 -13.64 0.96 14.64
C GLY A 850 -13.86 0.82 13.13
N LYS A 851 -12.79 0.53 12.38
CA LYS A 851 -12.71 0.26 10.94
C LYS A 851 -13.00 1.43 10.01
N ASN A 852 -14.17 2.06 10.10
CA ASN A 852 -14.41 3.35 9.44
C ASN A 852 -15.20 4.26 10.35
N PHE A 853 -14.66 5.44 10.66
CA PHE A 853 -15.41 6.47 11.37
C PHE A 853 -16.31 7.24 10.42
N LEU A 854 -17.54 7.48 10.87
CA LEU A 854 -18.53 8.28 10.18
C LEU A 854 -18.73 9.60 10.94
N TYR A 855 -18.40 10.70 10.31
CA TYR A 855 -18.70 12.04 10.78
C TYR A 855 -19.91 12.58 10.02
N ARG A 856 -20.85 13.19 10.73
CA ARG A 856 -22.05 13.83 10.15
C ARG A 856 -22.05 15.30 10.51
N MET A 857 -22.15 16.18 9.52
CA MET A 857 -22.11 17.64 9.71
C MET A 857 -23.34 18.30 9.07
N PRO A 858 -24.02 19.24 9.75
CA PRO A 858 -25.15 19.94 9.17
C PRO A 858 -24.69 20.92 8.08
N SER A 859 -25.60 21.29 7.17
CA SER A 859 -25.33 22.24 6.09
C SER A 859 -24.84 23.62 6.55
N ASN A 860 -25.26 24.04 7.75
CA ASN A 860 -25.16 25.41 8.24
C ASN A 860 -24.20 25.55 9.42
N ASP A 861 -22.91 25.80 9.15
CA ASP A 861 -21.96 26.31 10.14
C ASP A 861 -22.21 27.80 10.43
N GLY A 862 -23.34 28.09 11.09
CA GLY A 862 -23.49 29.34 11.85
C GLY A 862 -24.26 30.49 11.21
N LYS A 863 -25.17 30.26 10.26
CA LYS A 863 -26.26 31.24 10.04
C LYS A 863 -27.32 31.09 11.14
N LYS A 864 -27.35 32.06 12.05
CA LYS A 864 -28.59 32.55 12.65
C LYS A 864 -29.13 33.68 11.78
#